data_AF-A0AAV8D5S9-F1
#
_entry.id   AF-A0AAV8D5S9-F1
#
_cell.length_a   1.000
_cell.length_b   1.000
_cell.length_c   1.000
_cell.angle_alpha   90.00
_cell.angle_beta   90.00
_cell.angle_gamma   90.00
#
_symmetry.space_group_name_H-M   'P 1'
#
loop_
_entity.id
_entity.type
_entity.pdbx_description
1 polymer ?
#
loop_
_entity_poly.entity_id
_entity_poly.type
_entity_poly.pdbx_seq_one_letter_code
_entity_poly.pdbx_strand_id
1 'polypeptide(L)'
;MGENRGSIAFFTTYRPPVPLDIFSCPVQPSSEKDELHLTDGKSYNYNCRVIPPAALKTILKRPKLASEATEADVDLGRLTGLIFVSERANNLETLHIALCFGANPHQVKVFSLADIYGTDAFNGVRMEDSGCIGGGYEVGSHTIDHSLVYVSTKEPVQERRCPWTVVYKTNLRTGETERLTPPGTFDLSPSVSPSGKKIAVASFQGKAWDGEIEDLQTDIYVMNVERSPSGLGRRRVIVNGGWPTWGSENVLFFHRKEYYGTKQDDSTAWRVFRFDISTDELIPVTPKEFDAITPAAINKDKVAVATIHKKSKFTDVRVEAQYRHIEIFDTTAPGASVQITQKIRPKADHFNPFVIDGGKCIGYHRSDMSPSQNISNMERYFHKIQSPFQDTGLFRVSGVFPTISKDGSKLAFVDNEFKAVWLADKKGLRIVYEKEGPDSIHSPVWNQNPDKDILYVCMGVPFKADQPLQICAIPDVSSENGQRRRLTKGRFNNAFPSTDRDGERLVFRSIREKDKRYKNLYIMEKADVGEYGGKIKRLTNGPWTDTHCQWSPTGDWVVFSSTRDKPEDAPETDNGLDPGYFAVFLVNVNDPSVVVRVIRSAYHIAGHVNHPVFSPDGRSIAVTADLAAVSADPMSLPLFLHSVRPYGDVFTVDIDPEDINKNKDVKKFHRITHSRYENGTPTWTLFSTDVLIKSMDSHTTMDFNISCP
;
A
#
# COMPACT_ATOMS: atom_id res chain seq x y z
N MET A 1 8.97 21.36 20.00
CA MET A 1 8.08 21.43 18.82
C MET A 1 7.53 20.03 18.64
N GLY A 2 6.20 19.88 18.62
CA GLY A 2 5.54 18.57 18.74
C GLY A 2 4.25 18.53 17.94
N GLU A 3 3.58 17.38 18.03
CA GLU A 3 2.35 17.02 17.31
C GLU A 3 1.13 17.79 17.87
N ASN A 4 1.15 19.12 17.76
CA ASN A 4 0.19 20.04 18.38
C ASN A 4 -1.22 19.98 17.76
N ARG A 5 -1.35 19.50 16.52
CA ARG A 5 -2.64 19.19 15.87
C ARG A 5 -3.04 17.72 16.08
N GLY A 6 -2.33 17.02 16.96
CA GLY A 6 -2.59 15.63 17.34
C GLY A 6 -2.04 14.62 16.33
N SER A 7 -2.71 13.48 16.19
CA SER A 7 -2.23 12.38 15.35
C SER A 7 -3.34 11.64 14.61
N ILE A 8 -2.97 11.06 13.47
CA ILE A 8 -3.84 10.25 12.62
C ILE A 8 -3.45 8.78 12.76
N ALA A 9 -4.45 7.94 13.09
CA ALA A 9 -4.33 6.49 13.09
C ALA A 9 -4.98 5.90 11.84
N PHE A 10 -4.36 4.90 11.22
CA PHE A 10 -4.91 4.24 10.04
C PHE A 10 -4.47 2.78 9.93
N PHE A 11 -5.15 2.01 9.07
CA PHE A 11 -4.80 0.63 8.71
C PHE A 11 -4.16 0.58 7.33
N THR A 12 -3.35 -0.45 7.03
CA THR A 12 -2.74 -0.65 5.71
C THR A 12 -3.12 -2.02 5.15
N THR A 13 -3.95 -2.04 4.11
CA THR A 13 -4.77 -3.19 3.71
C THR A 13 -4.00 -4.29 2.97
N TYR A 14 -2.89 -3.95 2.31
CA TYR A 14 -2.02 -4.88 1.57
C TYR A 14 -0.70 -5.21 2.26
N ARG A 15 -0.47 -4.68 3.45
CA ARG A 15 0.71 -5.02 4.22
C ARG A 15 0.47 -6.36 4.92
N PRO A 16 1.32 -7.37 4.71
CA PRO A 16 1.20 -8.61 5.45
C PRO A 16 1.19 -8.39 6.97
N PRO A 17 0.54 -9.28 7.74
CA PRO A 17 0.66 -9.27 9.20
C PRO A 17 2.04 -9.77 9.66
N VAL A 18 2.70 -10.59 8.83
CA VAL A 18 4.04 -11.18 9.05
C VAL A 18 5.10 -10.49 8.20
N PRO A 19 6.34 -10.34 8.71
CA PRO A 19 7.44 -9.77 7.94
C PRO A 19 7.57 -10.40 6.54
N LEU A 20 7.56 -9.52 5.54
CA LEU A 20 7.97 -9.86 4.18
C LEU A 20 9.48 -9.69 4.11
N ASP A 21 10.21 -10.73 3.72
CA ASP A 21 11.67 -10.69 3.73
C ASP A 21 12.28 -11.39 2.50
N ILE A 22 13.61 -11.24 2.34
CA ILE A 22 14.34 -11.61 1.13
C ILE A 22 15.08 -12.93 1.35
N PHE A 23 14.84 -13.88 0.46
CA PHE A 23 15.43 -15.20 0.45
C PHE A 23 16.05 -15.50 -0.91
N SER A 24 16.87 -16.55 -0.99
CA SER A 24 17.38 -17.07 -2.26
C SER A 24 17.53 -18.57 -2.24
N CYS A 25 17.58 -19.16 -3.43
CA CYS A 25 17.72 -20.59 -3.61
C CYS A 25 18.54 -20.88 -4.89
N PRO A 26 19.35 -21.95 -4.94
CA PRO A 26 19.97 -22.40 -6.18
C PRO A 26 18.91 -22.81 -7.22
N VAL A 27 19.27 -22.77 -8.51
CA VAL A 27 18.34 -23.11 -9.62
C VAL A 27 17.87 -24.57 -9.64
N GLN A 28 18.60 -25.46 -8.98
CA GLN A 28 18.22 -26.87 -8.83
C GLN A 28 18.17 -27.21 -7.34
N PRO A 29 17.16 -26.73 -6.61
CA PRO A 29 17.14 -26.93 -5.17
C PRO A 29 16.66 -28.34 -4.85
N SER A 30 17.23 -28.93 -3.81
CA SER A 30 17.05 -30.31 -3.39
C SER A 30 16.20 -30.43 -2.12
N SER A 31 16.22 -29.42 -1.25
CA SER A 31 15.44 -29.41 0.00
C SER A 31 15.20 -28.01 0.52
N GLU A 32 14.26 -27.86 1.48
CA GLU A 32 14.03 -26.60 2.22
C GLU A 32 15.29 -25.95 2.80
N LYS A 33 16.33 -26.74 3.09
CA LYS A 33 17.59 -26.24 3.65
C LYS A 33 18.45 -25.47 2.63
N ASP A 34 18.12 -25.56 1.35
CA ASP A 34 18.82 -24.83 0.28
C ASP A 34 18.32 -23.38 0.15
N GLU A 35 17.23 -23.02 0.85
CA GLU A 35 16.77 -21.65 0.95
C GLU A 35 17.62 -20.88 1.97
N LEU A 36 18.20 -19.76 1.53
CA LEU A 36 19.01 -18.87 2.35
C LEU A 36 18.27 -17.55 2.59
N HIS A 37 18.15 -17.14 3.85
CA HIS A 37 17.70 -15.82 4.25
C HIS A 37 18.83 -14.79 4.04
N LEU A 38 18.56 -13.70 3.32
CA LEU A 38 19.58 -12.76 2.84
C LEU A 38 19.69 -11.45 3.63
N THR A 39 18.83 -11.24 4.62
CA THR A 39 18.80 -9.99 5.41
C THR A 39 19.12 -10.27 6.88
N ASP A 40 19.04 -9.23 7.71
CA ASP A 40 19.18 -9.32 9.16
C ASP A 40 17.90 -9.78 9.87
N GLY A 41 16.83 -10.10 9.14
CA GLY A 41 15.53 -10.49 9.72
C GLY A 41 14.80 -9.37 10.47
N LYS A 42 15.28 -8.12 10.35
CA LYS A 42 14.75 -6.96 11.09
C LYS A 42 14.05 -6.03 10.11
N SER A 43 12.73 -5.94 10.19
CA SER A 43 11.83 -5.15 9.33
C SER A 43 11.31 -5.88 8.08
N TYR A 44 10.37 -5.24 7.40
CA TYR A 44 9.87 -5.66 6.09
C TYR A 44 10.91 -5.23 5.05
N ASN A 45 11.36 -6.17 4.22
CA ASN A 45 12.36 -5.94 3.18
C ASN A 45 11.83 -6.43 1.82
N TYR A 46 12.00 -5.62 0.78
CA TYR A 46 11.40 -5.90 -0.53
C TYR A 46 12.16 -5.30 -1.73
N ASN A 47 11.87 -5.78 -2.94
CA ASN A 47 12.47 -5.38 -4.21
C ASN A 47 14.01 -5.36 -4.19
N CYS A 48 14.59 -6.49 -3.80
CA CYS A 48 16.04 -6.68 -3.72
C CYS A 48 16.72 -6.80 -5.09
N ARG A 49 17.94 -6.26 -5.18
CA ARG A 49 18.91 -6.48 -6.27
C ARG A 49 20.32 -6.63 -5.69
N VAL A 50 21.16 -7.38 -6.41
CA VAL A 50 22.60 -7.47 -6.12
C VAL A 50 23.31 -6.20 -6.58
N ILE A 51 24.23 -5.70 -5.75
CA ILE A 51 25.13 -4.61 -6.12
C ILE A 51 26.36 -5.22 -6.83
N PRO A 52 26.66 -4.82 -8.08
CA PRO A 52 27.84 -5.31 -8.78
C PRO A 52 29.15 -5.04 -8.00
N PRO A 53 30.14 -5.96 -8.01
CA PRO A 53 31.37 -5.80 -7.24
C PRO A 53 32.09 -4.46 -7.44
N ALA A 54 32.17 -3.96 -8.68
CA ALA A 54 32.80 -2.66 -8.98
C ALA A 54 32.05 -1.47 -8.36
N ALA A 55 30.71 -1.52 -8.37
CA ALA A 55 29.88 -0.53 -7.70
C ALA A 55 30.04 -0.62 -6.18
N LEU A 56 30.02 -1.83 -5.61
CA LEU A 56 30.20 -2.04 -4.17
C LEU A 56 31.55 -1.46 -3.68
N LYS A 57 32.64 -1.69 -4.42
CA LYS A 57 33.95 -1.09 -4.14
C LYS A 57 33.93 0.44 -4.15
N THR A 58 33.10 1.05 -5.00
CA THR A 58 32.90 2.52 -5.01
C THR A 58 32.16 2.98 -3.75
N ILE A 59 31.11 2.26 -3.36
CA ILE A 59 30.29 2.60 -2.19
C ILE A 59 31.10 2.43 -0.89
N LEU A 60 31.95 1.40 -0.79
CA LEU A 60 32.80 1.17 0.39
C LEU A 60 33.77 2.31 0.70
N LYS A 61 34.08 3.18 -0.28
CA LYS A 61 34.92 4.37 -0.05
C LYS A 61 34.20 5.46 0.73
N ARG A 62 32.89 5.34 0.95
CA ARG A 62 32.13 6.29 1.76
C ARG A 62 32.47 6.12 3.24
N PRO A 63 32.64 7.22 4.00
CA PRO A 63 33.12 7.16 5.39
C PRO A 63 32.34 6.18 6.27
N LYS A 64 31.01 6.10 6.10
CA LYS A 64 30.15 5.22 6.89
C LYS A 64 30.41 3.73 6.65
N LEU A 65 30.82 3.34 5.45
CA LEU A 65 31.03 1.93 5.06
C LEU A 65 32.51 1.54 5.05
N ALA A 66 33.42 2.50 4.93
CA ALA A 66 34.86 2.26 4.91
C ALA A 66 35.39 1.60 6.20
N SER A 67 34.69 1.78 7.32
CA SER A 67 35.01 1.12 8.59
C SER A 67 34.50 -0.33 8.70
N GLU A 68 33.64 -0.76 7.77
CA GLU A 68 32.93 -2.03 7.87
C GLU A 68 33.61 -3.15 7.08
N ALA A 69 34.16 -2.82 5.90
CA ALA A 69 34.81 -3.78 5.01
C ALA A 69 35.73 -3.08 3.99
N THR A 70 36.57 -3.86 3.31
CA THR A 70 37.54 -3.36 2.33
C THR A 70 37.22 -3.82 0.90
N GLU A 71 37.81 -3.14 -0.09
CA GLU A 71 37.75 -3.59 -1.49
C GLU A 71 38.31 -5.01 -1.68
N ALA A 72 39.34 -5.38 -0.89
CA ALA A 72 39.92 -6.72 -0.92
C ALA A 72 38.93 -7.81 -0.47
N ASP A 73 37.99 -7.49 0.43
CA ASP A 73 36.95 -8.44 0.85
C ASP A 73 35.97 -8.74 -0.28
N VAL A 74 35.69 -7.74 -1.13
CA VAL A 74 34.88 -7.92 -2.35
C VAL A 74 35.63 -8.78 -3.36
N ASP A 75 36.90 -8.46 -3.61
CA ASP A 75 37.73 -9.18 -4.60
C ASP A 75 37.95 -10.65 -4.20
N LEU A 76 38.03 -10.95 -2.91
CA LEU A 76 38.13 -12.31 -2.36
C LEU A 76 36.77 -13.03 -2.23
N GLY A 77 35.66 -12.39 -2.60
CA GLY A 77 34.31 -12.95 -2.47
C GLY A 77 33.82 -13.11 -1.03
N ARG A 78 34.50 -12.49 -0.06
CA ARG A 78 34.10 -12.47 1.36
C ARG A 78 33.01 -11.45 1.64
N LEU A 79 32.75 -10.53 0.73
CA LEU A 79 31.74 -9.50 0.86
C LEU A 79 30.90 -9.42 -0.42
N THR A 80 29.59 -9.45 -0.24
CA THR A 80 28.61 -9.11 -1.29
C THR A 80 27.73 -7.96 -0.82
N GLY A 81 27.07 -7.30 -1.76
CA GLY A 81 26.22 -6.15 -1.49
C GLY A 81 24.82 -6.36 -2.05
N LEU A 82 23.82 -6.01 -1.27
CA LEU A 82 22.42 -5.99 -1.70
C LEU A 82 21.86 -4.58 -1.56
N ILE A 83 20.92 -4.24 -2.43
CA ILE A 83 20.07 -3.06 -2.28
C ILE A 83 18.62 -3.51 -2.27
N PHE A 84 17.84 -3.03 -1.31
CA PHE A 84 16.42 -3.34 -1.17
C PHE A 84 15.69 -2.22 -0.46
N VAL A 85 14.36 -2.22 -0.56
CA VAL A 85 13.49 -1.34 0.21
C VAL A 85 13.27 -1.93 1.58
N SER A 86 13.32 -1.09 2.62
CA SER A 86 13.01 -1.51 3.98
C SER A 86 12.19 -0.45 4.72
N GLU A 87 11.29 -0.87 5.60
CA GLU A 87 10.53 0.01 6.51
C GLU A 87 11.35 0.39 7.77
N ARG A 88 12.61 -0.03 7.90
CA ARG A 88 13.37 0.14 9.16
C ARG A 88 13.65 1.60 9.55
N ALA A 89 13.74 2.52 8.58
CA ALA A 89 14.04 3.92 8.82
C ALA A 89 12.74 4.72 8.95
N ASN A 90 12.40 5.12 10.18
CA ASN A 90 11.22 5.90 10.52
C ASN A 90 9.87 5.30 10.03
N ASN A 91 9.82 3.98 9.83
CA ASN A 91 8.69 3.26 9.24
C ASN A 91 8.30 3.77 7.83
N LEU A 92 9.26 4.33 7.09
CA LEU A 92 9.13 4.70 5.69
C LEU A 92 9.73 3.60 4.81
N GLU A 93 9.04 3.30 3.70
CA GLU A 93 9.52 2.38 2.67
C GLU A 93 10.64 3.05 1.85
N THR A 94 11.88 2.95 2.30
CA THR A 94 13.04 3.60 1.67
C THR A 94 14.13 2.60 1.32
N LEU A 95 14.99 2.95 0.37
CA LEU A 95 16.09 2.08 -0.06
C LEU A 95 17.20 2.03 0.98
N HIS A 96 17.77 0.84 1.12
CA HIS A 96 18.85 0.52 2.03
C HIS A 96 19.88 -0.36 1.33
N ILE A 97 21.13 -0.22 1.76
CA ILE A 97 22.24 -1.06 1.31
C ILE A 97 22.60 -2.03 2.42
N ALA A 98 22.71 -3.32 2.08
CA ALA A 98 23.22 -4.33 2.98
C ALA A 98 24.60 -4.83 2.55
N LEU A 99 25.49 -4.93 3.52
CA LEU A 99 26.77 -5.62 3.42
C LEU A 99 26.61 -7.03 3.96
N CYS A 100 26.85 -8.02 3.09
CA CYS A 100 26.65 -9.43 3.37
C CYS A 100 28.02 -10.12 3.43
N PHE A 101 28.44 -10.50 4.63
CA PHE A 101 29.74 -11.10 4.90
C PHE A 101 29.68 -12.63 4.76
N GLY A 102 30.66 -13.18 4.05
CA GLY A 102 30.79 -14.61 3.74
C GLY A 102 31.39 -15.41 4.90
N ALA A 103 30.75 -16.55 5.16
CA ALA A 103 31.06 -17.64 6.10
C ALA A 103 30.76 -17.42 7.61
N ASN A 104 29.70 -18.11 8.03
CA ASN A 104 29.32 -18.65 9.34
C ASN A 104 29.70 -17.86 10.63
N PRO A 105 28.73 -17.22 11.29
CA PRO A 105 27.35 -16.99 10.85
C PRO A 105 27.31 -15.99 9.67
N HIS A 106 26.31 -16.14 8.79
CA HIS A 106 26.04 -15.14 7.76
C HIS A 106 25.68 -13.82 8.44
N GLN A 107 26.60 -12.85 8.38
CA GLN A 107 26.39 -11.55 9.02
C GLN A 107 25.93 -10.56 7.95
N VAL A 108 24.82 -9.88 8.23
CA VAL A 108 24.28 -8.83 7.40
C VAL A 108 24.26 -7.52 8.20
N LYS A 109 24.82 -6.45 7.62
CA LYS A 109 24.73 -5.10 8.16
C LYS A 109 24.02 -4.20 7.17
N VAL A 110 22.99 -3.49 7.61
CA VAL A 110 22.12 -2.68 6.74
C VAL A 110 22.24 -1.20 7.09
N PHE A 111 22.34 -0.37 6.05
CA PHE A 111 22.60 1.06 6.14
C PHE A 111 21.58 1.84 5.30
N SER A 112 21.06 2.95 5.83
CA SER A 112 20.17 3.83 5.07
C SER A 112 20.96 4.64 4.04
N LEU A 113 20.35 5.01 2.92
CA LEU A 113 21.02 5.87 1.93
C LEU A 113 21.38 7.25 2.51
N ALA A 114 20.59 7.77 3.46
CA ALA A 114 20.89 9.03 4.14
C ALA A 114 22.18 8.95 4.97
N ASP A 115 22.47 7.82 5.62
CA ASP A 115 23.72 7.62 6.37
C ASP A 115 24.95 7.57 5.45
N ILE A 116 24.77 7.11 4.21
CA ILE A 116 25.86 6.88 3.25
C ILE A 116 26.16 8.14 2.44
N TYR A 117 25.10 8.82 1.96
CA TYR A 117 25.19 9.91 0.99
C TYR A 117 24.78 11.27 1.55
N GLY A 118 24.29 11.33 2.79
CA GLY A 118 23.78 12.54 3.41
C GLY A 118 22.27 12.72 3.21
N THR A 119 21.71 13.67 3.95
CA THR A 119 20.27 13.88 4.02
C THR A 119 19.72 14.72 2.88
N ASP A 120 20.52 15.53 2.19
CA ASP A 120 20.01 16.47 1.18
C ASP A 120 19.16 15.80 0.08
N ALA A 121 19.60 14.63 -0.41
CA ALA A 121 18.89 13.86 -1.42
C ALA A 121 17.92 12.80 -0.86
N PHE A 122 18.08 12.44 0.41
CA PHE A 122 17.45 11.30 1.08
C PHE A 122 16.71 11.67 2.38
N ASN A 123 16.24 12.91 2.49
CA ASN A 123 15.42 13.40 3.59
C ASN A 123 13.91 13.39 3.26
N GLY A 124 13.12 13.80 4.25
CA GLY A 124 11.68 13.98 4.10
C GLY A 124 10.90 12.67 4.00
N VAL A 125 9.58 12.81 4.03
CA VAL A 125 8.65 11.68 3.86
C VAL A 125 8.50 11.37 2.39
N ARG A 126 8.76 10.11 2.04
CA ARG A 126 8.71 9.59 0.67
C ARG A 126 8.64 8.07 0.72
N MET A 127 8.32 7.49 -0.42
CA MET A 127 8.56 6.09 -0.72
C MET A 127 9.68 6.01 -1.77
N GLU A 128 10.51 4.98 -1.68
CA GLU A 128 11.48 4.61 -2.71
C GLU A 128 11.30 3.14 -3.12
N ASP A 129 11.56 2.84 -4.40
CA ASP A 129 11.38 1.49 -4.91
C ASP A 129 12.33 1.14 -6.07
N SER A 130 12.48 -0.17 -6.33
CA SER A 130 13.13 -0.72 -7.52
C SER A 130 14.57 -0.22 -7.74
N GLY A 131 15.39 -0.25 -6.69
CA GLY A 131 16.80 0.17 -6.75
C GLY A 131 17.66 -0.75 -7.63
N CYS A 132 18.38 -0.18 -8.60
CA CYS A 132 19.30 -0.90 -9.48
C CYS A 132 20.55 -0.06 -9.80
N ILE A 133 21.62 -0.69 -10.28
CA ILE A 133 22.90 -0.02 -10.53
C ILE A 133 23.14 0.13 -12.03
N GLY A 134 23.43 1.35 -12.47
CA GLY A 134 23.92 1.66 -13.81
C GLY A 134 25.25 2.40 -13.82
N GLY A 135 25.70 2.80 -15.01
CA GLY A 135 27.04 3.37 -15.20
C GLY A 135 28.14 2.33 -15.10
N GLY A 136 29.38 2.76 -14.88
CA GLY A 136 30.55 1.89 -14.79
C GLY A 136 31.11 1.41 -16.13
N TYR A 137 30.93 2.19 -17.19
CA TYR A 137 31.41 1.88 -18.54
C TYR A 137 32.33 2.96 -19.07
N GLU A 138 33.14 2.62 -20.07
CA GLU A 138 34.09 3.56 -20.69
C GLU A 138 33.47 4.30 -21.88
N VAL A 139 33.83 5.57 -22.01
CA VAL A 139 33.57 6.45 -23.15
C VAL A 139 34.88 7.11 -23.57
N GLY A 140 35.55 6.54 -24.57
CA GLY A 140 36.91 6.96 -24.94
C GLY A 140 37.87 6.68 -23.77
N SER A 141 38.56 7.71 -23.29
CA SER A 141 39.47 7.62 -22.14
C SER A 141 38.80 7.89 -20.78
N HIS A 142 37.49 8.16 -20.75
CA HIS A 142 36.77 8.51 -19.52
C HIS A 142 35.90 7.35 -19.05
N THR A 143 35.98 7.02 -17.76
CA THR A 143 35.07 6.07 -17.13
C THR A 143 33.85 6.81 -16.59
N ILE A 144 32.66 6.37 -16.97
CA ILE A 144 31.40 6.82 -16.39
C ILE A 144 31.22 6.13 -15.05
N ASP A 145 30.91 6.91 -14.02
CA ASP A 145 30.73 6.43 -12.66
C ASP A 145 29.53 5.51 -12.53
N HIS A 146 29.60 4.57 -11.59
CA HIS A 146 28.41 3.85 -11.18
C HIS A 146 27.40 4.78 -10.48
N SER A 147 26.13 4.54 -10.73
CA SER A 147 25.02 5.28 -10.13
C SER A 147 23.89 4.35 -9.70
N LEU A 148 23.24 4.69 -8.59
CA LEU A 148 22.00 4.08 -8.15
C LEU A 148 20.83 4.70 -8.91
N VAL A 149 20.07 3.89 -9.64
CA VAL A 149 18.81 4.27 -10.30
C VAL A 149 17.63 3.72 -9.50
N TYR A 150 16.63 4.55 -9.22
CA TYR A 150 15.51 4.17 -8.34
C TYR A 150 14.28 5.06 -8.57
N VAL A 151 13.11 4.58 -8.14
CA VAL A 151 11.87 5.37 -8.09
C VAL A 151 11.76 6.05 -6.74
N SER A 152 11.26 7.29 -6.71
CA SER A 152 10.85 7.96 -5.48
C SER A 152 9.61 8.83 -5.65
N THR A 153 8.82 8.98 -4.58
CA THR A 153 7.64 9.86 -4.49
C THR A 153 7.92 11.18 -3.78
N LYS A 154 9.19 11.58 -3.64
CA LYS A 154 9.60 12.79 -2.91
C LYS A 154 9.16 14.11 -3.55
N GLU A 155 8.92 14.13 -4.87
CA GLU A 155 8.46 15.33 -5.57
C GLU A 155 6.93 15.44 -5.50
N PRO A 156 6.37 16.53 -4.95
CA PRO A 156 4.92 16.68 -4.85
C PRO A 156 4.28 16.96 -6.22
N VAL A 157 3.13 16.34 -6.47
CA VAL A 157 2.32 16.57 -7.68
C VAL A 157 1.00 17.25 -7.29
N GLN A 158 0.67 18.35 -7.95
CA GLN A 158 -0.56 19.10 -7.68
C GLN A 158 -1.77 18.59 -8.46
N GLU A 159 -1.52 17.89 -9.57
CA GLU A 159 -2.57 17.26 -10.37
C GLU A 159 -3.06 16.00 -9.68
N ARG A 160 -4.38 15.80 -9.71
CA ARG A 160 -5.03 14.60 -9.16
C ARG A 160 -4.94 13.48 -10.17
N ARG A 161 -4.94 12.24 -9.67
CA ARG A 161 -4.91 11.02 -10.49
C ARG A 161 -3.66 10.92 -11.34
N CYS A 162 -2.57 11.50 -10.85
CA CYS A 162 -1.25 11.36 -11.42
C CYS A 162 -0.39 10.59 -10.42
N PRO A 163 0.33 9.54 -10.84
CA PRO A 163 1.36 8.93 -10.01
C PRO A 163 2.35 9.98 -9.53
N TRP A 164 2.93 9.81 -8.35
CA TRP A 164 3.99 10.70 -7.87
C TRP A 164 5.39 10.12 -8.16
N THR A 165 5.46 9.14 -9.06
CA THR A 165 6.64 8.29 -9.22
C THR A 165 7.62 8.87 -10.22
N VAL A 166 8.81 9.18 -9.72
CA VAL A 166 9.89 9.78 -10.50
C VAL A 166 11.12 8.88 -10.39
N VAL A 167 11.74 8.56 -11.52
CA VAL A 167 13.02 7.86 -11.56
C VAL A 167 14.15 8.87 -11.38
N TYR A 168 14.96 8.64 -10.36
CA TYR A 168 16.18 9.37 -10.05
C TYR A 168 17.41 8.51 -10.28
N LYS A 169 18.55 9.18 -10.39
CA LYS A 169 19.86 8.59 -10.40
C LYS A 169 20.77 9.30 -9.42
N THR A 170 21.43 8.57 -8.54
CA THR A 170 22.42 9.10 -7.58
C THR A 170 23.80 8.54 -7.91
N ASN A 171 24.77 9.40 -8.21
CA ASN A 171 26.14 8.99 -8.46
C ASN A 171 26.77 8.42 -7.17
N LEU A 172 27.28 7.19 -7.22
CA LEU A 172 27.78 6.49 -6.02
C LEU A 172 29.06 7.13 -5.46
N ARG A 173 29.85 7.81 -6.30
CA ARG A 173 31.10 8.49 -5.91
C ARG A 173 30.86 9.89 -5.35
N THR A 174 30.04 10.71 -6.01
CA THR A 174 29.81 12.11 -5.60
C THR A 174 28.65 12.23 -4.62
N GLY A 175 27.59 11.43 -4.80
CA GLY A 175 26.36 11.48 -4.01
C GLY A 175 25.33 12.43 -4.61
N GLU A 176 25.66 13.05 -5.74
CA GLU A 176 24.77 13.94 -6.46
C GLU A 176 23.62 13.15 -7.08
N THR A 177 22.41 13.68 -6.93
CA THR A 177 21.17 13.08 -7.44
C THR A 177 20.60 13.90 -8.59
N GLU A 178 20.28 13.23 -9.69
CA GLU A 178 19.61 13.81 -10.85
C GLU A 178 18.25 13.14 -11.12
N ARG A 179 17.34 13.92 -11.70
CA ARG A 179 16.02 13.46 -12.15
C ARG A 179 16.10 12.95 -13.59
N LEU A 180 15.65 11.71 -13.83
CA LEU A 180 15.67 11.10 -15.16
C LEU A 180 14.31 11.11 -15.85
N THR A 181 13.22 10.90 -15.11
CA THR A 181 11.86 11.01 -15.66
C THR A 181 11.60 12.44 -16.14
N PRO A 182 11.01 12.69 -17.32
CA PRO A 182 10.66 14.05 -17.75
C PRO A 182 9.59 14.74 -16.87
N PRO A 183 9.55 16.08 -16.78
CA PRO A 183 8.48 16.77 -16.03
C PRO A 183 7.09 16.42 -16.58
N GLY A 184 6.09 16.25 -15.70
CA GLY A 184 4.73 15.84 -16.10
C GLY A 184 4.62 14.39 -16.62
N THR A 185 5.70 13.61 -16.51
CA THR A 185 5.72 12.17 -16.80
C THR A 185 5.97 11.41 -15.52
N PHE A 186 5.49 10.16 -15.46
CA PHE A 186 5.63 9.29 -14.32
C PHE A 186 6.11 7.91 -14.76
N ASP A 187 7.17 7.44 -14.12
CA ASP A 187 7.86 6.19 -14.46
C ASP A 187 7.89 5.25 -13.25
N LEU A 188 7.88 3.96 -13.53
CA LEU A 188 7.90 2.84 -12.59
C LEU A 188 8.93 1.81 -13.02
N SER A 189 9.32 0.95 -12.07
CA SER A 189 10.08 -0.29 -12.30
C SER A 189 11.29 -0.13 -13.24
N PRO A 190 12.26 0.77 -12.95
CA PRO A 190 13.45 0.92 -13.75
C PRO A 190 14.28 -0.37 -13.77
N SER A 191 14.86 -0.67 -14.93
CA SER A 191 15.85 -1.73 -15.10
C SER A 191 17.00 -1.24 -15.97
N VAL A 192 18.22 -1.60 -15.59
CA VAL A 192 19.44 -1.17 -16.27
C VAL A 192 19.98 -2.29 -17.18
N SER A 193 20.48 -1.91 -18.36
CA SER A 193 21.08 -2.85 -19.31
C SER A 193 22.38 -3.47 -18.76
N PRO A 194 22.80 -4.66 -19.21
CA PRO A 194 24.03 -5.30 -18.71
C PRO A 194 25.28 -4.43 -18.77
N SER A 195 25.41 -3.59 -19.80
CA SER A 195 26.50 -2.62 -19.95
C SER A 195 26.44 -1.41 -19.01
N GLY A 196 25.33 -1.22 -18.29
CA GLY A 196 25.10 -0.03 -17.48
C GLY A 196 24.78 1.24 -18.27
N LYS A 197 24.60 1.15 -19.61
CA LYS A 197 24.42 2.33 -20.49
C LYS A 197 22.98 2.80 -20.62
N LYS A 198 22.01 1.89 -20.52
CA LYS A 198 20.59 2.17 -20.77
C LYS A 198 19.72 1.79 -19.60
N ILE A 199 18.58 2.47 -19.51
CA ILE A 199 17.51 2.21 -18.55
C ILE A 199 16.24 1.95 -19.35
N ALA A 200 15.50 0.90 -18.99
CA ALA A 200 14.12 0.67 -19.39
C ALA A 200 13.20 1.00 -18.21
N VAL A 201 12.09 1.68 -18.46
CA VAL A 201 11.07 2.05 -17.45
C VAL A 201 9.68 1.74 -17.98
N ALA A 202 8.78 1.33 -17.10
CA ALA A 202 7.34 1.34 -17.38
C ALA A 202 6.83 2.77 -17.16
N SER A 203 6.14 3.36 -18.14
CA SER A 203 5.81 4.78 -18.13
C SER A 203 4.34 5.06 -18.44
N PHE A 204 3.77 6.03 -17.74
CA PHE A 204 2.50 6.65 -18.08
C PHE A 204 2.64 7.76 -19.13
N GLN A 205 3.81 7.95 -19.75
CA GLN A 205 4.00 9.03 -20.72
C GLN A 205 3.00 8.96 -21.88
N GLY A 206 2.24 10.04 -22.05
CA GLY A 206 1.21 10.16 -23.08
C GLY A 206 -0.11 9.44 -22.73
N LYS A 207 -0.24 8.95 -21.50
CA LYS A 207 -1.46 8.31 -20.97
C LYS A 207 -1.82 8.91 -19.62
N ALA A 208 -3.10 9.19 -19.41
CA ALA A 208 -3.61 9.48 -18.07
C ALA A 208 -3.85 8.15 -17.35
N TRP A 209 -3.74 8.14 -16.02
CA TRP A 209 -4.24 7.00 -15.24
C TRP A 209 -5.77 6.97 -15.31
N ASP A 210 -6.31 5.89 -15.85
CA ASP A 210 -7.74 5.70 -16.13
C ASP A 210 -8.51 5.13 -14.93
N GLY A 211 -7.82 4.79 -13.84
CA GLY A 211 -8.42 4.15 -12.66
C GLY A 211 -8.10 2.68 -12.51
N GLU A 212 -7.49 2.06 -13.53
CA GLU A 212 -7.12 0.65 -13.46
C GLU A 212 -5.93 0.46 -12.50
N ILE A 213 -6.03 -0.54 -11.63
CA ILE A 213 -5.04 -0.84 -10.59
C ILE A 213 -4.40 -2.22 -10.79
N GLU A 214 -4.99 -3.09 -11.61
CA GLU A 214 -4.40 -4.37 -11.95
C GLU A 214 -3.54 -4.24 -13.22
N ASP A 215 -4.15 -3.84 -14.34
CA ASP A 215 -3.46 -3.62 -15.62
C ASP A 215 -3.23 -2.13 -15.87
N LEU A 216 -2.08 -1.62 -15.42
CA LEU A 216 -1.76 -0.19 -15.53
C LEU A 216 -1.60 0.31 -16.99
N GLN A 217 -1.53 -0.59 -17.97
CA GLN A 217 -1.35 -0.27 -19.40
C GLN A 217 -0.22 0.73 -19.70
N THR A 218 0.84 0.71 -18.90
CA THR A 218 2.04 1.54 -19.13
C THR A 218 2.73 1.18 -20.44
N ASP A 219 3.51 2.09 -21.01
CA ASP A 219 4.39 1.79 -22.16
C ASP A 219 5.83 1.67 -21.67
N ILE A 220 6.66 0.84 -22.31
CA ILE A 220 8.08 0.74 -21.94
C ILE A 220 8.87 1.75 -22.76
N TYR A 221 9.60 2.61 -22.06
CA TYR A 221 10.54 3.56 -22.62
C TYR A 221 11.97 3.16 -22.29
N VAL A 222 12.87 3.36 -23.25
CA VAL A 222 14.31 3.20 -23.07
C VAL A 222 14.99 4.55 -23.19
N MET A 223 15.95 4.81 -22.31
CA MET A 223 16.77 6.02 -22.27
C MET A 223 18.20 5.70 -21.82
N ASN A 224 19.13 6.61 -22.05
CA ASN A 224 20.51 6.48 -21.56
C ASN A 224 20.57 6.76 -20.05
N VAL A 225 21.55 6.13 -19.38
CA VAL A 225 21.90 6.42 -17.98
C VAL A 225 22.53 7.81 -17.86
N GLU A 226 23.36 8.20 -18.84
CA GLU A 226 24.00 9.52 -18.90
C GLU A 226 23.31 10.44 -19.89
N ARG A 227 23.14 11.71 -19.51
CA ARG A 227 22.59 12.76 -20.36
C ARG A 227 23.65 13.23 -21.36
N SER A 228 23.31 13.19 -22.65
CA SER A 228 24.10 13.85 -23.69
C SER A 228 23.57 15.27 -23.95
N PRO A 229 24.26 16.11 -24.75
CA PRO A 229 23.74 17.41 -25.17
C PRO A 229 22.35 17.33 -25.86
N SER A 230 22.03 16.20 -26.50
CA SER A 230 20.71 15.94 -27.10
C SER A 230 19.69 15.34 -26.11
N GLY A 231 19.99 15.32 -24.81
CA GLY A 231 19.15 14.75 -23.76
C GLY A 231 19.44 13.28 -23.47
N LEU A 232 18.45 12.58 -22.90
CA LEU A 232 18.59 11.17 -22.50
C LEU A 232 18.35 10.17 -23.65
N GLY A 233 18.05 10.64 -24.86
CA GLY A 233 17.72 9.75 -25.99
C GLY A 233 16.48 8.87 -25.73
N ARG A 234 15.56 9.36 -24.90
CA ARG A 234 14.37 8.62 -24.46
C ARG A 234 13.44 8.32 -25.63
N ARG A 235 13.03 7.05 -25.78
CA ARG A 235 12.07 6.60 -26.80
C ARG A 235 11.21 5.46 -26.31
N ARG A 236 9.96 5.38 -26.79
CA ARG A 236 9.08 4.23 -26.56
C ARG A 236 9.60 3.04 -27.36
N VAL A 237 9.62 1.87 -26.75
CA VAL A 237 10.03 0.62 -27.40
C VAL A 237 8.93 -0.43 -27.41
N ILE A 238 8.08 -0.47 -26.39
CA ILE A 238 6.96 -1.42 -26.30
C ILE A 238 5.71 -0.66 -25.89
N VAL A 239 4.60 -0.91 -26.57
CA VAL A 239 3.26 -0.42 -26.19
C VAL A 239 2.62 -1.44 -25.25
N ASN A 240 2.02 -0.98 -24.15
CA ASN A 240 1.41 -1.82 -23.11
C ASN A 240 2.42 -2.85 -22.54
N GLY A 241 3.16 -2.50 -21.50
CA GLY A 241 4.09 -3.41 -20.85
C GLY A 241 4.58 -2.84 -19.53
N GLY A 242 4.56 -3.67 -18.49
CA GLY A 242 5.07 -3.34 -17.17
C GLY A 242 6.34 -4.12 -16.82
N TRP A 243 7.01 -3.70 -15.76
CA TRP A 243 8.13 -4.42 -15.16
C TRP A 243 9.22 -4.88 -16.15
N PRO A 244 9.85 -3.96 -16.91
CA PRO A 244 10.89 -4.33 -17.85
C PRO A 244 12.13 -4.88 -17.14
N THR A 245 12.81 -5.84 -17.75
CA THR A 245 14.12 -6.33 -17.32
C THR A 245 14.99 -6.68 -18.53
N TRP A 246 16.28 -6.32 -18.50
CA TRP A 246 17.19 -6.57 -19.62
C TRP A 246 17.81 -7.97 -19.58
N GLY A 247 17.69 -8.72 -20.67
CA GLY A 247 18.40 -9.99 -20.88
C GLY A 247 19.70 -9.85 -21.70
N SER A 248 19.79 -8.80 -22.52
CA SER A 248 21.03 -8.38 -23.20
C SER A 248 20.94 -6.88 -23.54
N GLU A 249 21.84 -6.34 -24.35
CA GLU A 249 21.79 -4.93 -24.77
C GLU A 249 20.60 -4.57 -25.68
N ASN A 250 19.97 -5.57 -26.28
CA ASN A 250 18.83 -5.39 -27.19
C ASN A 250 17.58 -6.18 -26.77
N VAL A 251 17.70 -7.10 -25.81
CA VAL A 251 16.59 -7.97 -25.41
C VAL A 251 16.03 -7.54 -24.07
N LEU A 252 14.73 -7.26 -24.04
CA LEU A 252 13.94 -7.00 -22.85
C LEU A 252 12.99 -8.17 -22.58
N PHE A 253 12.75 -8.45 -21.31
CA PHE A 253 11.58 -9.18 -20.86
C PHE A 253 10.65 -8.25 -20.11
N PHE A 254 9.36 -8.48 -20.18
CA PHE A 254 8.35 -7.67 -19.51
C PHE A 254 7.06 -8.46 -19.31
N HIS A 255 6.19 -8.00 -18.41
CA HIS A 255 4.86 -8.59 -18.24
C HIS A 255 3.76 -7.76 -18.91
N ARG A 256 2.68 -8.42 -19.33
CA ARG A 256 1.49 -7.78 -19.91
C ARG A 256 0.28 -8.67 -19.65
N LYS A 257 -0.88 -8.06 -19.40
CA LYS A 257 -2.16 -8.75 -19.40
C LYS A 257 -2.66 -8.94 -20.84
N GLU A 258 -2.86 -10.19 -21.24
CA GLU A 258 -3.53 -10.53 -22.52
C GLU A 258 -5.00 -10.86 -22.28
N TYR A 259 -5.81 -10.46 -23.25
CA TYR A 259 -7.26 -10.68 -23.28
C TYR A 259 -7.58 -11.67 -24.41
N TYR A 260 -8.25 -12.77 -24.07
CA TYR A 260 -8.69 -13.79 -25.01
C TYR A 260 -10.23 -13.83 -25.05
N GLY A 261 -10.79 -14.15 -26.23
CA GLY A 261 -12.22 -14.40 -26.38
C GLY A 261 -13.08 -13.15 -26.64
N THR A 262 -14.39 -13.31 -26.42
CA THR A 262 -15.41 -12.26 -26.59
C THR A 262 -15.73 -11.62 -25.23
N LYS A 263 -16.38 -10.44 -25.21
CA LYS A 263 -16.73 -9.66 -23.99
C LYS A 263 -17.46 -10.43 -22.86
N GLN A 264 -17.89 -11.66 -23.08
CA GLN A 264 -18.62 -12.48 -22.11
C GLN A 264 -17.77 -13.52 -21.37
N ASP A 265 -16.53 -13.80 -21.80
CA ASP A 265 -15.73 -14.91 -21.26
C ASP A 265 -14.64 -14.49 -20.26
N ASP A 266 -14.35 -13.17 -20.13
CA ASP A 266 -13.33 -12.59 -19.23
C ASP A 266 -11.98 -13.34 -19.18
N SER A 267 -11.65 -14.11 -20.22
CA SER A 267 -10.49 -14.98 -20.22
C SER A 267 -9.23 -14.15 -20.42
N THR A 268 -8.61 -13.79 -19.29
CA THR A 268 -7.40 -12.97 -19.23
C THR A 268 -6.27 -13.75 -18.57
N ALA A 269 -5.05 -13.53 -19.06
CA ALA A 269 -3.85 -14.07 -18.44
C ALA A 269 -2.74 -13.02 -18.42
N TRP A 270 -2.07 -12.88 -17.28
CA TRP A 270 -0.79 -12.20 -17.21
C TRP A 270 0.28 -13.08 -17.84
N ARG A 271 1.08 -12.51 -18.74
CA ARG A 271 2.14 -13.25 -19.44
C ARG A 271 3.42 -12.45 -19.50
N VAL A 272 4.54 -13.19 -19.54
CA VAL A 272 5.86 -12.62 -19.79
C VAL A 272 6.22 -12.78 -21.26
N PHE A 273 6.75 -11.71 -21.83
CA PHE A 273 7.20 -11.62 -23.21
C PHE A 273 8.68 -11.30 -23.27
N ARG A 274 9.33 -11.75 -24.32
CA ARG A 274 10.67 -11.37 -24.76
C ARG A 274 10.52 -10.45 -25.96
N PHE A 275 11.21 -9.32 -25.95
CA PHE A 275 11.23 -8.35 -27.03
C PHE A 275 12.66 -8.02 -27.43
N ASP A 276 12.99 -8.19 -28.72
CA ASP A 276 14.26 -7.78 -29.30
C ASP A 276 14.11 -6.43 -30.00
N ILE A 277 14.70 -5.40 -29.41
CA ILE A 277 14.64 -4.01 -29.86
C ILE A 277 15.27 -3.83 -31.26
N SER A 278 16.21 -4.70 -31.65
CA SER A 278 16.94 -4.56 -32.91
C SER A 278 16.18 -5.14 -34.10
N THR A 279 15.38 -6.17 -33.87
CA THR A 279 14.58 -6.86 -34.89
C THR A 279 13.09 -6.55 -34.81
N ASP A 280 12.64 -5.86 -33.75
CA ASP A 280 11.22 -5.64 -33.41
C ASP A 280 10.46 -6.95 -33.18
N GLU A 281 11.16 -8.01 -32.79
CA GLU A 281 10.59 -9.34 -32.56
C GLU A 281 10.00 -9.44 -31.15
N LEU A 282 8.72 -9.80 -31.08
CA LEU A 282 7.99 -10.06 -29.83
C LEU A 282 7.62 -11.54 -29.72
N ILE A 283 8.10 -12.21 -28.67
CA ILE A 283 7.84 -13.64 -28.42
C ILE A 283 7.19 -13.80 -27.05
N PRO A 284 6.02 -14.47 -26.94
CA PRO A 284 5.49 -14.89 -25.65
C PRO A 284 6.39 -15.98 -25.05
N VAL A 285 6.80 -15.79 -23.79
CA VAL A 285 7.70 -16.72 -23.09
C VAL A 285 6.92 -17.73 -22.26
N THR A 286 5.90 -17.24 -21.55
CA THR A 286 5.11 -18.09 -20.65
C THR A 286 3.82 -18.57 -21.33
N PRO A 287 3.32 -19.76 -20.97
CA PRO A 287 2.01 -20.25 -21.41
C PRO A 287 0.86 -19.27 -21.07
N LYS A 288 -0.30 -19.44 -21.69
CA LYS A 288 -1.50 -18.61 -21.45
C LYS A 288 -2.45 -19.21 -20.41
N GLU A 289 -2.20 -20.45 -20.03
CA GLU A 289 -3.03 -21.27 -19.15
C GLU A 289 -2.92 -20.83 -17.68
N PHE A 290 -1.92 -20.00 -17.36
CA PHE A 290 -1.67 -19.48 -16.02
C PHE A 290 -1.11 -18.06 -16.05
N ASP A 291 -1.17 -17.37 -14.91
CA ASP A 291 -0.64 -16.01 -14.78
C ASP A 291 0.87 -16.04 -14.51
N ALA A 292 1.60 -15.13 -15.15
CA ALA A 292 3.04 -14.98 -15.01
C ALA A 292 3.44 -13.49 -15.03
N ILE A 293 4.16 -13.05 -13.99
CA ILE A 293 4.42 -11.64 -13.67
C ILE A 293 5.82 -11.42 -13.11
N THR A 294 6.20 -10.14 -13.01
CA THR A 294 7.45 -9.64 -12.40
C THR A 294 8.72 -10.37 -12.86
N PRO A 295 9.01 -10.40 -14.18
CA PRO A 295 10.16 -11.11 -14.71
C PRO A 295 11.50 -10.54 -14.22
N ALA A 296 12.48 -11.42 -14.08
CA ALA A 296 13.88 -11.11 -13.85
C ALA A 296 14.75 -11.87 -14.85
N ALA A 297 15.28 -11.16 -15.83
CA ALA A 297 16.07 -11.76 -16.90
C ALA A 297 17.41 -12.28 -16.36
N ILE A 298 17.74 -13.51 -16.74
CA ILE A 298 19.03 -14.14 -16.45
C ILE A 298 20.01 -13.84 -17.59
N ASN A 299 19.53 -13.96 -18.83
CA ASN A 299 20.23 -13.60 -20.05
C ASN A 299 19.21 -13.38 -21.19
N LYS A 300 19.66 -13.30 -22.44
CA LYS A 300 18.79 -13.05 -23.61
C LYS A 300 17.75 -14.14 -23.88
N ASP A 301 17.97 -15.35 -23.36
CA ASP A 301 17.15 -16.53 -23.67
C ASP A 301 16.37 -17.02 -22.44
N LYS A 302 16.85 -16.72 -21.22
CA LYS A 302 16.32 -17.22 -19.95
C LYS A 302 15.83 -16.12 -19.02
N VAL A 303 14.68 -16.36 -18.37
CA VAL A 303 14.04 -15.43 -17.43
C VAL A 303 13.43 -16.18 -16.25
N ALA A 304 13.65 -15.67 -15.04
CA ALA A 304 12.94 -16.10 -13.84
C ALA A 304 11.63 -15.30 -13.70
N VAL A 305 10.53 -15.95 -13.37
CA VAL A 305 9.18 -15.37 -13.40
C VAL A 305 8.39 -15.85 -12.18
N ALA A 306 7.55 -14.98 -11.62
CA ALA A 306 6.57 -15.38 -10.62
C ALA A 306 5.28 -15.87 -11.32
N THR A 307 4.85 -17.10 -11.03
CA THR A 307 3.72 -17.79 -11.69
C THR A 307 2.61 -18.12 -10.70
N ILE A 308 1.36 -18.15 -11.18
CA ILE A 308 0.17 -18.60 -10.45
C ILE A 308 -0.62 -19.53 -11.37
N HIS A 309 -0.51 -20.85 -11.15
CA HIS A 309 -1.07 -21.88 -12.04
C HIS A 309 -2.60 -21.99 -11.99
N LYS A 310 -3.20 -21.52 -10.90
CA LYS A 310 -4.64 -21.51 -10.71
C LYS A 310 -5.06 -20.28 -9.91
N LYS A 311 -5.98 -19.48 -10.45
CA LYS A 311 -6.56 -18.34 -9.71
C LYS A 311 -7.27 -18.83 -8.44
N SER A 312 -7.23 -18.02 -7.39
CA SER A 312 -7.96 -18.28 -6.14
C SER A 312 -9.17 -17.38 -6.04
N LYS A 313 -10.24 -17.91 -5.43
CA LYS A 313 -11.40 -17.13 -4.99
C LYS A 313 -11.32 -16.90 -3.49
N PHE A 314 -12.01 -15.86 -3.04
CA PHE A 314 -12.10 -15.51 -1.62
C PHE A 314 -12.56 -16.67 -0.72
N THR A 315 -13.42 -17.54 -1.23
CA THR A 315 -13.99 -18.68 -0.49
C THR A 315 -13.11 -19.92 -0.51
N ASP A 316 -11.98 -19.90 -1.22
CA ASP A 316 -11.16 -21.08 -1.42
C ASP A 316 -10.26 -21.34 -0.21
N VAL A 317 -10.17 -22.61 0.20
CA VAL A 317 -8.98 -23.10 0.91
C VAL A 317 -7.92 -23.37 -0.16
N ARG A 318 -6.82 -22.61 -0.14
CA ARG A 318 -5.84 -22.62 -1.23
C ARG A 318 -5.12 -23.97 -1.37
N VAL A 319 -5.04 -24.46 -2.60
CA VAL A 319 -4.19 -25.60 -3.00
C VAL A 319 -2.85 -25.09 -3.58
N GLU A 320 -1.85 -25.97 -3.70
CA GLU A 320 -0.47 -25.61 -4.14
C GLU A 320 -0.45 -24.79 -5.44
N ALA A 321 -1.20 -25.19 -6.46
CA ALA A 321 -1.29 -24.47 -7.74
C ALA A 321 -1.84 -23.04 -7.62
N GLN A 322 -2.45 -22.68 -6.49
CA GLN A 322 -2.96 -21.33 -6.22
C GLN A 322 -1.94 -20.43 -5.52
N TYR A 323 -0.81 -20.97 -5.06
CA TYR A 323 0.31 -20.19 -4.50
C TYR A 323 1.20 -19.64 -5.62
N ARG A 324 1.77 -18.46 -5.36
CA ARG A 324 2.72 -17.81 -6.27
C ARG A 324 4.09 -18.48 -6.13
N HIS A 325 4.62 -18.99 -7.24
CA HIS A 325 5.91 -19.66 -7.27
C HIS A 325 6.88 -18.99 -8.24
N ILE A 326 8.18 -19.21 -8.05
CA ILE A 326 9.22 -18.75 -8.95
C ILE A 326 9.65 -19.91 -9.85
N GLU A 327 9.68 -19.64 -11.15
CA GLU A 327 10.05 -20.57 -12.21
C GLU A 327 11.01 -19.92 -13.20
N ILE A 328 11.84 -20.73 -13.86
CA ILE A 328 12.69 -20.25 -14.96
C ILE A 328 12.18 -20.80 -16.28
N PHE A 329 12.00 -19.91 -17.25
CA PHE A 329 11.64 -20.24 -18.63
C PHE A 329 12.81 -20.01 -19.56
N ASP A 330 12.96 -20.88 -20.55
CA ASP A 330 13.94 -20.77 -21.64
C ASP A 330 13.20 -20.60 -22.98
N THR A 331 13.41 -19.48 -23.63
CA THR A 331 12.77 -19.15 -24.92
C THR A 331 13.19 -20.07 -26.06
N THR A 332 14.30 -20.80 -25.92
CA THR A 332 14.75 -21.80 -26.89
C THR A 332 14.11 -23.18 -26.67
N ALA A 333 13.44 -23.39 -25.53
CA ALA A 333 12.75 -24.63 -25.16
C ALA A 333 11.33 -24.33 -24.65
N PRO A 334 10.43 -23.83 -25.53
CA PRO A 334 9.11 -23.37 -25.12
C PRO A 334 8.28 -24.48 -24.47
N GLY A 335 7.53 -24.11 -23.42
CA GLY A 335 6.61 -25.02 -22.71
C GLY A 335 7.24 -25.82 -21.56
N ALA A 336 8.58 -25.83 -21.42
CA ALA A 336 9.26 -26.37 -20.25
C ALA A 336 9.70 -25.26 -19.30
N SER A 337 9.52 -25.46 -18.00
CA SER A 337 10.01 -24.56 -16.96
C SER A 337 10.77 -25.32 -15.88
N VAL A 338 11.71 -24.63 -15.24
CA VAL A 338 12.41 -25.15 -14.05
C VAL A 338 11.72 -24.59 -12.82
N GLN A 339 11.01 -25.46 -12.09
CA GLN A 339 10.36 -25.13 -10.82
C GLN A 339 11.42 -24.90 -9.73
N ILE A 340 11.41 -23.71 -9.12
CA ILE A 340 12.31 -23.35 -8.01
C ILE A 340 11.58 -23.51 -6.68
N THR A 341 10.67 -22.60 -6.37
CA THR A 341 10.12 -22.47 -5.01
C THR A 341 9.04 -23.51 -4.70
N GLN A 342 8.33 -24.04 -5.71
CA GLN A 342 7.31 -25.07 -5.49
C GLN A 342 7.91 -26.34 -4.87
N LYS A 343 9.14 -26.70 -5.25
CA LYS A 343 9.85 -27.89 -4.70
C LYS A 343 10.26 -27.74 -3.23
N ILE A 344 10.33 -26.50 -2.77
CA ILE A 344 10.90 -26.12 -1.48
C ILE A 344 9.77 -25.76 -0.52
N ARG A 345 8.91 -24.81 -0.90
CA ARG A 345 7.77 -24.37 -0.11
C ARG A 345 6.50 -24.32 -0.97
N PRO A 346 5.82 -25.45 -1.21
CA PRO A 346 4.66 -25.52 -2.11
C PRO A 346 3.41 -24.78 -1.61
N LYS A 347 3.38 -24.37 -0.33
CA LYS A 347 2.25 -23.66 0.30
C LYS A 347 2.64 -22.26 0.80
N ALA A 348 3.56 -21.60 0.11
CA ALA A 348 3.96 -20.22 0.38
C ALA A 348 4.00 -19.41 -0.91
N ASP A 349 3.62 -18.13 -0.82
CA ASP A 349 3.75 -17.20 -1.93
C ASP A 349 5.16 -16.60 -2.00
N HIS A 350 5.70 -16.51 -3.21
CA HIS A 350 7.03 -15.98 -3.51
C HIS A 350 6.91 -14.86 -4.54
N PHE A 351 7.58 -13.73 -4.30
CA PHE A 351 7.35 -12.48 -5.02
C PHE A 351 8.66 -11.92 -5.59
N ASN A 352 8.56 -11.30 -6.76
CA ASN A 352 9.57 -10.47 -7.41
C ASN A 352 10.97 -11.09 -7.40
N PRO A 353 11.21 -12.06 -8.29
CA PRO A 353 12.51 -12.69 -8.40
C PRO A 353 13.60 -11.69 -8.75
N PHE A 354 14.84 -12.01 -8.37
CA PHE A 354 16.04 -11.34 -8.84
C PHE A 354 17.19 -12.34 -9.02
N VAL A 355 18.15 -11.98 -9.86
CA VAL A 355 19.21 -12.90 -10.29
C VAL A 355 20.47 -12.69 -9.45
N ILE A 356 21.06 -13.79 -8.97
CA ILE A 356 22.31 -13.82 -8.21
C ILE A 356 23.31 -14.71 -8.96
N ASP A 357 24.59 -14.29 -8.98
CA ASP A 357 25.71 -15.06 -9.58
C ASP A 357 25.41 -15.56 -11.01
N GLY A 358 24.97 -14.65 -11.88
CA GLY A 358 24.67 -14.97 -13.28
C GLY A 358 23.51 -15.96 -13.48
N GLY A 359 22.66 -16.15 -12.47
CA GLY A 359 21.54 -17.08 -12.53
C GLY A 359 21.85 -18.47 -12.00
N LYS A 360 22.93 -18.65 -11.21
CA LYS A 360 23.11 -19.88 -10.43
C LYS A 360 22.16 -19.95 -9.23
N CYS A 361 21.81 -18.79 -8.69
CA CYS A 361 20.83 -18.64 -7.62
C CYS A 361 19.77 -17.59 -8.00
N ILE A 362 18.54 -17.81 -7.56
CA ILE A 362 17.43 -16.87 -7.72
C ILE A 362 17.02 -16.41 -6.33
N GLY A 363 17.04 -15.09 -6.14
CA GLY A 363 16.47 -14.44 -4.98
C GLY A 363 15.01 -14.10 -5.20
N TYR A 364 14.24 -13.96 -4.11
CA TYR A 364 12.83 -13.62 -4.12
C TYR A 364 12.40 -13.14 -2.72
N HIS A 365 11.18 -12.65 -2.62
CA HIS A 365 10.58 -12.23 -1.36
C HIS A 365 9.53 -13.24 -0.94
N ARG A 366 9.41 -13.54 0.35
CA ARG A 366 8.27 -14.29 0.89
C ARG A 366 7.95 -13.82 2.29
N SER A 367 6.73 -14.07 2.71
CA SER A 367 6.35 -13.90 4.12
C SER A 367 7.03 -14.98 4.96
N ASP A 368 7.51 -14.61 6.16
CA ASP A 368 8.30 -15.53 6.99
C ASP A 368 7.48 -16.52 7.85
N MET A 369 6.18 -16.65 7.58
CA MET A 369 5.34 -17.54 8.36
C MET A 369 5.62 -19.00 8.01
N SER A 370 6.00 -19.80 9.01
CA SER A 370 5.91 -21.26 8.90
C SER A 370 4.43 -21.69 8.95
N PRO A 371 4.01 -22.75 8.25
CA PRO A 371 2.62 -23.23 8.26
C PRO A 371 2.04 -23.56 9.65
N SER A 372 2.90 -23.63 10.68
CA SER A 372 2.58 -23.92 12.08
C SER A 372 2.27 -22.69 12.95
N GLN A 373 2.54 -21.47 12.48
CA GLN A 373 2.31 -20.26 13.27
C GLN A 373 0.87 -19.75 13.08
N ASN A 374 0.15 -19.58 14.19
CA ASN A 374 -1.21 -19.05 14.17
C ASN A 374 -1.17 -17.51 14.13
N ILE A 375 -1.63 -16.92 13.01
CA ILE A 375 -1.72 -15.47 12.80
C ILE A 375 -2.50 -14.79 13.93
N SER A 376 -3.50 -15.47 14.52
CA SER A 376 -4.32 -14.92 15.60
C SER A 376 -3.51 -14.60 16.87
N ASN A 377 -2.35 -15.25 17.06
CA ASN A 377 -1.51 -15.14 18.25
C ASN A 377 -0.29 -14.23 18.03
N MET A 378 -0.18 -13.58 16.88
CA MET A 378 0.90 -12.64 16.62
C MET A 378 0.74 -11.37 17.46
N GLU A 379 1.87 -10.88 18.00
CA GLU A 379 1.90 -9.58 18.66
C GLU A 379 1.49 -8.47 17.67
N ARG A 380 0.48 -7.69 18.06
CA ARG A 380 -0.08 -6.59 17.27
C ARG A 380 0.55 -5.29 17.75
N TYR A 381 1.39 -4.69 16.92
CA TYR A 381 2.06 -3.44 17.25
C TYR A 381 1.44 -2.22 16.56
N PHE A 382 1.50 -1.09 17.25
CA PHE A 382 1.27 0.22 16.66
C PHE A 382 2.60 0.77 16.15
N HIS A 383 2.66 1.14 14.87
CA HIS A 383 3.89 1.63 14.26
C HIS A 383 3.81 3.14 14.05
N LYS A 384 4.64 3.91 14.77
CA LYS A 384 4.80 5.35 14.53
C LYS A 384 5.48 5.57 13.18
N ILE A 385 4.85 6.32 12.30
CA ILE A 385 5.35 6.62 10.95
C ILE A 385 5.77 8.10 10.90
N GLN A 386 6.86 8.39 10.20
CA GLN A 386 7.26 9.78 9.99
C GLN A 386 6.18 10.54 9.22
N SER A 387 5.73 11.66 9.78
CA SER A 387 4.79 12.56 9.15
C SER A 387 5.49 13.60 8.27
N PRO A 388 4.91 13.98 7.12
CA PRO A 388 5.39 15.13 6.35
C PRO A 388 5.13 16.46 7.08
N PHE A 389 4.27 16.46 8.10
CA PHE A 389 3.93 17.63 8.92
C PHE A 389 4.48 17.49 10.33
N GLN A 390 5.17 18.52 10.83
CA GLN A 390 5.74 18.51 12.18
C GLN A 390 4.69 18.59 13.28
N ASP A 391 3.50 19.12 12.98
CA ASP A 391 2.42 19.36 13.94
C ASP A 391 1.40 18.23 14.00
N THR A 392 1.49 17.22 13.13
CA THR A 392 0.53 16.11 13.03
C THR A 392 1.29 14.79 13.01
N GLY A 393 1.08 13.93 14.01
CA GLY A 393 1.68 12.60 14.06
C GLY A 393 0.96 11.56 13.22
N LEU A 394 1.63 10.46 12.90
CA LEU A 394 1.06 9.32 12.18
C LEU A 394 1.39 8.02 12.89
N PHE A 395 0.41 7.13 12.99
CA PHE A 395 0.67 5.76 13.36
C PHE A 395 -0.26 4.76 12.68
N ARG A 396 0.30 3.59 12.39
CA ARG A 396 -0.37 2.48 11.72
C ARG A 396 -0.85 1.47 12.75
N VAL A 397 -2.11 1.07 12.63
CA VAL A 397 -2.83 0.12 13.47
C VAL A 397 -2.91 -1.23 12.76
N SER A 398 -2.88 -2.34 13.52
CA SER A 398 -2.85 -3.70 12.95
C SER A 398 -4.21 -4.23 12.48
N GLY A 399 -5.30 -3.47 12.64
CA GLY A 399 -6.64 -3.86 12.23
C GLY A 399 -7.45 -2.72 11.64
N VAL A 400 -8.55 -3.07 10.99
CA VAL A 400 -9.37 -2.19 10.18
C VAL A 400 -10.25 -1.26 11.02
N PHE A 401 -10.61 -0.11 10.43
CA PHE A 401 -11.51 0.90 11.01
C PHE A 401 -11.12 1.35 12.43
N PRO A 402 -9.90 1.89 12.63
CA PRO A 402 -9.52 2.39 13.94
C PRO A 402 -10.43 3.54 14.40
N THR A 403 -10.76 3.56 15.69
CA THR A 403 -11.49 4.65 16.36
C THR A 403 -10.87 4.93 17.72
N ILE A 404 -10.79 6.22 18.09
CA ILE A 404 -10.20 6.65 19.35
C ILE A 404 -11.28 7.33 20.21
N SER A 405 -11.25 7.10 21.51
CA SER A 405 -12.11 7.80 22.47
C SER A 405 -11.77 9.29 22.52
N LYS A 406 -12.74 10.13 22.93
CA LYS A 406 -12.55 11.59 22.94
C LYS A 406 -11.35 12.06 23.78
N ASP A 407 -11.08 11.34 24.87
CA ASP A 407 -9.98 11.55 25.80
C ASP A 407 -8.66 10.87 25.39
N GLY A 408 -8.64 10.17 24.24
CA GLY A 408 -7.45 9.51 23.71
C GLY A 408 -7.01 8.26 24.45
N SER A 409 -7.67 7.90 25.55
CA SER A 409 -7.23 6.82 26.43
C SER A 409 -7.50 5.42 25.88
N LYS A 410 -8.30 5.31 24.81
CA LYS A 410 -8.79 4.05 24.26
C LYS A 410 -8.75 4.08 22.73
N LEU A 411 -8.17 3.05 22.14
CA LEU A 411 -8.18 2.80 20.70
C LEU A 411 -8.84 1.46 20.44
N ALA A 412 -9.91 1.47 19.64
CA ALA A 412 -10.56 0.25 19.19
C ALA A 412 -10.44 0.08 17.68
N PHE A 413 -10.40 -1.17 17.24
CA PHE A 413 -10.38 -1.55 15.82
C PHE A 413 -11.00 -2.94 15.66
N VAL A 414 -11.26 -3.35 14.43
CA VAL A 414 -11.71 -4.71 14.10
C VAL A 414 -10.56 -5.49 13.47
N ASP A 415 -10.48 -6.79 13.72
CA ASP A 415 -9.50 -7.66 13.06
C ASP A 415 -9.74 -7.80 11.55
N ASN A 416 -8.80 -8.42 10.84
CA ASN A 416 -8.86 -8.51 9.38
C ASN A 416 -9.89 -9.56 8.90
N GLU A 417 -10.32 -10.43 9.81
CA GLU A 417 -11.38 -11.42 9.63
C GLU A 417 -12.78 -10.82 9.81
N PHE A 418 -12.88 -9.60 10.33
CA PHE A 418 -14.11 -8.91 10.68
C PHE A 418 -14.95 -9.66 11.73
N LYS A 419 -14.30 -10.29 12.71
CA LYS A 419 -14.93 -11.14 13.75
C LYS A 419 -14.76 -10.62 15.16
N ALA A 420 -13.67 -9.92 15.46
CA ALA A 420 -13.43 -9.41 16.81
C ALA A 420 -13.17 -7.90 16.82
N VAL A 421 -13.71 -7.25 17.85
CA VAL A 421 -13.34 -5.88 18.25
C VAL A 421 -12.22 -5.98 19.27
N TRP A 422 -11.10 -5.34 18.94
CA TRP A 422 -9.96 -5.19 19.81
C TRP A 422 -9.96 -3.81 20.47
N LEU A 423 -9.54 -3.74 21.73
CA LEU A 423 -9.35 -2.50 22.49
C LEU A 423 -7.92 -2.47 23.04
N ALA A 424 -7.23 -1.37 22.76
CA ALA A 424 -6.00 -0.97 23.43
C ALA A 424 -6.31 0.18 24.39
N ASP A 425 -6.02 -0.02 25.68
CA ASP A 425 -6.11 0.97 26.75
C ASP A 425 -5.07 0.65 27.84
N LYS A 426 -5.18 1.28 29.02
CA LYS A 426 -4.29 1.05 30.17
C LYS A 426 -4.20 -0.40 30.68
N LYS A 427 -5.14 -1.28 30.31
CA LYS A 427 -5.12 -2.72 30.64
C LYS A 427 -4.40 -3.55 29.57
N GLY A 428 -3.85 -2.91 28.54
CA GLY A 428 -3.25 -3.56 27.38
C GLY A 428 -4.26 -3.89 26.28
N LEU A 429 -3.74 -4.52 25.22
CA LEU A 429 -4.50 -4.90 24.05
C LEU A 429 -5.28 -6.20 24.29
N ARG A 430 -6.60 -6.18 24.08
CA ARG A 430 -7.47 -7.36 24.25
C ARG A 430 -8.71 -7.32 23.36
N ILE A 431 -9.31 -8.47 23.15
CA ILE A 431 -10.64 -8.58 22.51
C ILE A 431 -11.70 -8.19 23.55
N VAL A 432 -12.60 -7.27 23.17
CA VAL A 432 -13.71 -6.82 24.02
C VAL A 432 -15.08 -7.25 23.51
N TYR A 433 -15.13 -7.73 22.26
CA TYR A 433 -16.34 -8.31 21.69
C TYR A 433 -15.96 -9.21 20.51
N GLU A 434 -16.51 -10.42 20.47
CA GLU A 434 -16.30 -11.36 19.37
C GLU A 434 -17.65 -11.84 18.83
N LYS A 435 -17.71 -12.03 17.51
CA LYS A 435 -18.91 -12.47 16.82
C LYS A 435 -18.72 -13.85 16.22
N GLU A 436 -19.46 -14.81 16.76
CA GLU A 436 -19.63 -16.12 16.14
C GLU A 436 -20.66 -16.09 15.00
N GLY A 437 -20.46 -17.02 14.04
CA GLY A 437 -21.37 -17.27 12.94
C GLY A 437 -21.07 -16.47 11.66
N PRO A 438 -22.04 -16.38 10.74
CA PRO A 438 -21.82 -15.87 9.39
C PRO A 438 -21.71 -14.34 9.31
N ASP A 439 -22.19 -13.61 10.32
CA ASP A 439 -22.13 -12.15 10.34
C ASP A 439 -20.71 -11.65 10.62
N SER A 440 -20.41 -10.44 10.15
CA SER A 440 -19.16 -9.72 10.38
C SER A 440 -19.42 -8.41 11.14
N ILE A 441 -18.38 -7.92 11.79
CA ILE A 441 -18.36 -6.65 12.51
C ILE A 441 -17.64 -5.61 11.65
N HIS A 442 -18.19 -4.41 11.56
CA HIS A 442 -17.61 -3.33 10.77
C HIS A 442 -17.71 -1.99 11.51
N SER A 443 -16.77 -1.09 11.18
CA SER A 443 -16.82 0.33 11.51
C SER A 443 -17.15 0.62 12.98
N PRO A 444 -16.33 0.14 13.93
CA PRO A 444 -16.45 0.54 15.32
C PRO A 444 -16.26 2.06 15.43
N VAL A 445 -17.11 2.72 16.22
CA VAL A 445 -17.00 4.16 16.50
C VAL A 445 -17.24 4.41 17.97
N TRP A 446 -16.29 5.08 18.60
CA TRP A 446 -16.36 5.46 20.01
C TRP A 446 -17.34 6.61 20.21
N ASN A 447 -18.15 6.56 21.28
CA ASN A 447 -18.96 7.70 21.69
C ASN A 447 -18.05 8.89 22.06
N GLN A 448 -18.24 10.06 21.43
CA GLN A 448 -17.34 11.20 21.60
C GLN A 448 -17.64 12.02 22.86
N ASN A 449 -18.61 11.60 23.68
CA ASN A 449 -18.77 12.07 25.04
C ASN A 449 -17.87 11.26 25.99
N PRO A 450 -16.91 11.89 26.70
CA PRO A 450 -15.97 11.20 27.57
C PRO A 450 -16.62 10.47 28.75
N ASP A 451 -17.84 10.84 29.14
CA ASP A 451 -18.58 10.21 30.24
C ASP A 451 -19.27 8.90 29.80
N LYS A 452 -19.28 8.59 28.50
CA LYS A 452 -19.96 7.42 27.93
C LYS A 452 -18.96 6.40 27.39
N ASP A 453 -18.79 5.30 28.12
CA ASP A 453 -18.01 4.13 27.68
C ASP A 453 -18.84 3.26 26.70
N ILE A 454 -19.12 3.77 25.50
CA ILE A 454 -19.95 3.07 24.51
C ILE A 454 -19.24 3.02 23.17
N LEU A 455 -19.14 1.82 22.61
CA LEU A 455 -18.73 1.59 21.23
C LEU A 455 -19.93 1.23 20.37
N TYR A 456 -20.08 1.92 19.24
CA TYR A 456 -21.06 1.58 18.22
C TYR A 456 -20.40 0.73 17.14
N VAL A 457 -21.05 -0.35 16.72
CA VAL A 457 -20.55 -1.25 15.68
C VAL A 457 -21.64 -1.60 14.69
N CYS A 458 -21.27 -1.86 13.44
CA CYS A 458 -22.16 -2.38 12.41
C CYS A 458 -22.05 -3.90 12.34
N MET A 459 -23.17 -4.62 12.30
CA MET A 459 -23.19 -6.08 12.22
C MET A 459 -24.12 -6.59 11.12
N GLY A 460 -23.66 -7.55 10.34
CA GLY A 460 -24.45 -8.22 9.30
C GLY A 460 -23.58 -9.02 8.33
N VAL A 461 -24.17 -9.47 7.22
CA VAL A 461 -23.45 -10.28 6.24
C VAL A 461 -22.40 -9.43 5.51
N PRO A 462 -21.12 -9.83 5.50
CA PRO A 462 -20.06 -9.03 4.90
C PRO A 462 -20.26 -8.84 3.39
N PHE A 463 -19.90 -7.67 2.89
CA PHE A 463 -19.81 -7.33 1.46
C PHE A 463 -21.09 -7.54 0.61
N LYS A 464 -22.27 -7.59 1.23
CA LYS A 464 -23.56 -7.67 0.51
C LYS A 464 -24.41 -6.42 0.74
N ALA A 465 -24.42 -5.53 -0.25
CA ALA A 465 -25.09 -4.23 -0.15
C ALA A 465 -26.61 -4.31 0.03
N ASP A 466 -27.23 -5.38 -0.49
CA ASP A 466 -28.67 -5.67 -0.41
C ASP A 466 -29.08 -6.35 0.91
N GLN A 467 -28.11 -6.86 1.68
CA GLN A 467 -28.37 -7.51 2.96
C GLN A 467 -28.48 -6.50 4.11
N PRO A 468 -29.24 -6.84 5.17
CA PRO A 468 -29.35 -5.98 6.33
C PRO A 468 -28.01 -5.82 7.05
N LEU A 469 -27.72 -4.58 7.45
CA LEU A 469 -26.62 -4.23 8.33
C LEU A 469 -27.20 -3.42 9.49
N GLN A 470 -26.94 -3.84 10.72
CA GLN A 470 -27.55 -3.27 11.91
C GLN A 470 -26.52 -2.51 12.72
N ILE A 471 -26.90 -1.35 13.24
CA ILE A 471 -26.08 -0.62 14.20
C ILE A 471 -26.40 -1.18 15.59
N CYS A 472 -25.36 -1.54 16.31
CA CYS A 472 -25.43 -2.02 17.69
C CYS A 472 -24.55 -1.15 18.58
N ALA A 473 -24.96 -0.96 19.84
CA ALA A 473 -24.13 -0.40 20.90
C ALA A 473 -23.58 -1.52 21.77
N ILE A 474 -22.32 -1.40 22.15
CA ILE A 474 -21.66 -2.17 23.19
C ILE A 474 -21.32 -1.16 24.28
N PRO A 475 -22.13 -1.05 25.35
CA PRO A 475 -21.82 -0.19 26.49
C PRO A 475 -20.74 -0.82 27.37
N ASP A 476 -20.21 -0.09 28.34
CA ASP A 476 -19.30 -0.57 29.39
C ASP A 476 -18.09 -1.39 28.87
N VAL A 477 -17.62 -1.04 27.67
CA VAL A 477 -16.59 -1.77 26.89
C VAL A 477 -15.31 -1.94 27.69
N SER A 478 -14.88 -0.89 28.40
CA SER A 478 -13.65 -0.89 29.18
C SER A 478 -13.71 -1.86 30.35
N SER A 479 -14.91 -2.16 30.85
CA SER A 479 -15.15 -3.11 31.96
C SER A 479 -15.44 -4.53 31.50
N GLU A 480 -15.58 -4.77 30.19
CA GLU A 480 -15.91 -6.06 29.57
C GLU A 480 -17.26 -6.67 30.02
N ASN A 481 -18.10 -5.87 30.69
CA ASN A 481 -19.44 -6.28 31.13
C ASN A 481 -20.55 -5.87 30.16
N GLY A 482 -20.16 -5.22 29.06
CA GLY A 482 -21.03 -4.62 28.06
C GLY A 482 -21.88 -5.59 27.29
N GLN A 483 -23.19 -5.63 27.57
CA GLN A 483 -24.10 -6.40 26.72
C GLN A 483 -24.49 -5.62 25.47
N ARG A 484 -24.11 -6.19 24.31
CA ARG A 484 -24.46 -5.63 23.00
C ARG A 484 -25.98 -5.51 22.83
N ARG A 485 -26.44 -4.31 22.51
CA ARG A 485 -27.84 -4.01 22.15
C ARG A 485 -27.96 -3.46 20.74
N ARG A 486 -29.06 -3.81 20.05
CA ARG A 486 -29.37 -3.33 18.71
C ARG A 486 -30.04 -1.95 18.78
N LEU A 487 -29.64 -1.03 17.90
CA LEU A 487 -30.17 0.34 17.86
C LEU A 487 -31.12 0.61 16.69
N THR A 488 -31.01 -0.14 15.60
CA THR A 488 -31.83 0.05 14.39
C THR A 488 -32.90 -1.03 14.24
N LYS A 489 -34.12 -0.67 13.86
CA LYS A 489 -35.24 -1.54 13.50
C LYS A 489 -35.23 -1.84 12.00
N GLY A 490 -36.04 -2.82 11.59
CA GLY A 490 -36.21 -3.19 10.18
C GLY A 490 -35.04 -3.97 9.57
N ARG A 491 -35.13 -4.24 8.26
CA ARG A 491 -34.13 -5.01 7.49
C ARG A 491 -33.44 -4.11 6.47
N PHE A 492 -32.81 -3.05 6.95
CA PHE A 492 -32.06 -2.10 6.14
C PHE A 492 -30.55 -2.28 6.31
N ASN A 493 -29.77 -1.83 5.33
CA ASN A 493 -28.33 -1.61 5.44
C ASN A 493 -28.07 -0.28 6.16
N ASN A 494 -27.88 -0.33 7.48
CA ASN A 494 -27.50 0.80 8.31
C ASN A 494 -26.01 0.71 8.63
N ALA A 495 -25.22 1.75 8.32
CA ALA A 495 -23.76 1.66 8.36
C ALA A 495 -23.08 2.98 8.73
N PHE A 496 -21.78 2.87 9.07
CA PHE A 496 -20.86 3.99 9.28
C PHE A 496 -21.43 5.08 10.20
N PRO A 497 -21.84 4.73 11.43
CA PRO A 497 -22.36 5.70 12.36
C PRO A 497 -21.27 6.68 12.80
N SER A 498 -21.65 7.90 13.15
CA SER A 498 -20.79 8.84 13.87
C SER A 498 -21.62 9.59 14.88
N THR A 499 -21.07 9.75 16.08
CA THR A 499 -21.73 10.43 17.18
C THR A 499 -21.47 11.93 17.16
N ASP A 500 -22.44 12.69 17.60
CA ASP A 500 -22.24 14.11 17.88
C ASP A 500 -21.34 14.33 19.10
N ARG A 501 -20.95 15.59 19.31
CA ARG A 501 -20.07 16.01 20.41
C ARG A 501 -20.58 15.61 21.79
N ASP A 502 -21.89 15.70 22.00
CA ASP A 502 -22.53 15.42 23.29
C ASP A 502 -22.81 13.92 23.49
N GLY A 503 -22.59 13.10 22.47
CA GLY A 503 -22.77 11.66 22.59
C GLY A 503 -24.23 11.20 22.64
N GLU A 504 -25.15 12.05 22.20
CA GLU A 504 -26.60 11.83 22.28
C GLU A 504 -27.21 11.46 20.94
N ARG A 505 -26.58 11.87 19.83
CA ARG A 505 -27.10 11.63 18.48
C ARG A 505 -26.10 10.85 17.63
N LEU A 506 -26.61 10.00 16.75
CA LEU A 506 -25.80 9.32 15.73
C LEU A 506 -26.24 9.75 14.33
N VAL A 507 -25.33 10.27 13.51
CA VAL A 507 -25.53 10.27 12.05
C VAL A 507 -25.11 8.92 11.50
N PHE A 508 -25.83 8.38 10.53
CA PHE A 508 -25.51 7.11 9.90
C PHE A 508 -26.13 7.01 8.50
N ARG A 509 -25.59 6.12 7.68
CA ARG A 509 -26.15 5.77 6.36
C ARG A 509 -27.30 4.79 6.50
N SER A 510 -28.35 4.91 5.69
CA SER A 510 -29.45 3.93 5.62
C SER A 510 -30.06 3.81 4.22
N ILE A 511 -30.57 2.61 3.88
CA ILE A 511 -31.36 2.29 2.66
C ILE A 511 -32.87 2.16 2.94
N ARG A 512 -33.40 3.01 3.83
CA ARG A 512 -34.77 2.89 4.34
C ARG A 512 -35.85 3.48 3.42
N GLU A 513 -35.46 4.08 2.30
CA GLU A 513 -36.39 4.62 1.31
C GLU A 513 -37.01 3.52 0.44
N LYS A 514 -38.05 3.87 -0.33
CA LYS A 514 -38.75 2.92 -1.21
C LYS A 514 -37.82 2.31 -2.27
N ASP A 515 -36.97 3.14 -2.88
CA ASP A 515 -35.91 2.66 -3.77
C ASP A 515 -34.68 2.27 -2.93
N LYS A 516 -34.50 0.97 -2.74
CA LYS A 516 -33.44 0.39 -1.89
C LYS A 516 -32.04 0.48 -2.49
N ARG A 517 -31.90 1.01 -3.72
CA ARG A 517 -30.59 1.22 -4.37
C ARG A 517 -29.83 2.39 -3.75
N TYR A 518 -30.56 3.44 -3.36
CA TYR A 518 -29.98 4.67 -2.84
C TYR A 518 -29.75 4.61 -1.35
N LYS A 519 -28.66 5.24 -0.90
CA LYS A 519 -28.27 5.28 0.50
C LYS A 519 -28.16 6.74 0.90
N ASN A 520 -28.91 7.16 1.91
CA ASN A 520 -28.86 8.53 2.40
C ASN A 520 -28.49 8.56 3.88
N LEU A 521 -28.16 9.75 4.38
CA LEU A 521 -27.81 9.97 5.77
C LEU A 521 -29.05 10.29 6.62
N TYR A 522 -29.05 9.75 7.83
CA TYR A 522 -30.09 9.94 8.82
C TYR A 522 -29.44 10.23 10.18
N ILE A 523 -30.15 10.97 11.01
CA ILE A 523 -29.78 11.26 12.39
C ILE A 523 -30.71 10.50 13.32
N MET A 524 -30.13 9.72 14.22
CA MET A 524 -30.77 9.07 15.34
C MET A 524 -30.68 9.99 16.55
N GLU A 525 -31.84 10.42 17.07
CA GLU A 525 -31.92 11.44 18.13
C GLU A 525 -31.53 10.92 19.53
N LYS A 526 -31.44 9.60 19.71
CA LYS A 526 -31.03 8.97 20.97
C LYS A 526 -30.08 7.81 20.70
N ALA A 527 -28.78 8.07 20.84
CA ALA A 527 -27.71 7.14 20.53
C ALA A 527 -27.63 5.96 21.51
N ASP A 528 -28.17 6.10 22.71
CA ASP A 528 -28.19 5.05 23.73
C ASP A 528 -29.25 3.98 23.41
N VAL A 529 -30.50 4.35 23.19
CA VAL A 529 -31.63 3.42 23.00
C VAL A 529 -32.03 3.23 21.53
N GLY A 530 -31.49 4.05 20.64
CA GLY A 530 -31.77 4.02 19.21
C GLY A 530 -33.25 4.18 18.86
N GLU A 531 -33.68 3.50 17.80
CA GLU A 531 -35.06 3.54 17.29
C GLU A 531 -36.08 2.90 18.26
N TYR A 532 -35.62 2.24 19.32
CA TYR A 532 -36.50 1.64 20.34
C TYR A 532 -37.00 2.66 21.36
N GLY A 533 -36.34 3.81 21.51
CA GLY A 533 -36.77 4.90 22.41
C GLY A 533 -36.58 6.32 21.86
N GLY A 534 -36.09 6.46 20.63
CA GLY A 534 -35.82 7.73 19.93
C GLY A 534 -36.38 7.78 18.51
N LYS A 535 -36.33 8.96 17.91
CA LYS A 535 -36.76 9.22 16.52
C LYS A 535 -35.56 9.21 15.58
N ILE A 536 -35.84 8.98 14.30
CA ILE A 536 -34.87 9.18 13.21
C ILE A 536 -35.33 10.34 12.34
N LYS A 537 -34.42 11.26 12.03
CA LYS A 537 -34.59 12.35 11.07
C LYS A 537 -33.75 12.07 9.83
N ARG A 538 -34.28 12.34 8.64
CA ARG A 538 -33.51 12.28 7.40
C ARG A 538 -32.64 13.53 7.28
N LEU A 539 -31.36 13.35 6.96
CA LEU A 539 -30.40 14.44 6.78
C LEU A 539 -30.19 14.72 5.29
N THR A 540 -29.94 13.70 4.47
CA THR A 540 -29.79 13.87 3.01
C THR A 540 -30.88 13.15 2.24
N ASN A 541 -31.13 13.59 1.00
CA ASN A 541 -32.08 12.96 0.10
C ASN A 541 -31.55 13.02 -1.33
N GLY A 542 -31.85 12.00 -2.14
CA GLY A 542 -31.53 11.97 -3.57
C GLY A 542 -31.08 10.61 -4.08
N PRO A 543 -31.05 10.43 -5.42
CA PRO A 543 -30.74 9.16 -6.08
C PRO A 543 -29.23 8.86 -6.14
N TRP A 544 -28.56 8.82 -4.99
CA TRP A 544 -27.12 8.57 -4.89
C TRP A 544 -26.77 7.76 -3.63
N THR A 545 -25.48 7.43 -3.47
CA THR A 545 -24.94 6.82 -2.25
C THR A 545 -24.23 7.88 -1.42
N ASP A 546 -24.83 8.30 -0.30
CA ASP A 546 -24.16 9.04 0.78
C ASP A 546 -23.67 8.05 1.85
N THR A 547 -22.40 8.13 2.28
CA THR A 547 -21.76 7.17 3.16
C THR A 547 -20.57 7.78 3.92
N HIS A 548 -19.93 7.01 4.82
CA HIS A 548 -18.72 7.40 5.55
C HIS A 548 -18.85 8.77 6.21
N CYS A 549 -19.95 8.98 6.94
CA CYS A 549 -20.27 10.26 7.55
C CYS A 549 -19.58 10.44 8.91
N GLN A 550 -19.17 11.67 9.21
CA GLN A 550 -18.65 12.05 10.51
C GLN A 550 -19.17 13.42 10.94
N TRP A 551 -19.55 13.56 12.21
CA TRP A 551 -19.83 14.86 12.82
C TRP A 551 -18.57 15.71 12.93
N SER A 552 -18.74 17.01 12.70
CA SER A 552 -17.73 18.02 12.99
C SER A 552 -17.49 18.17 14.50
N PRO A 553 -16.31 18.62 14.93
CA PRO A 553 -16.02 18.87 16.34
C PRO A 553 -16.94 19.92 16.99
N THR A 554 -17.48 20.86 16.20
CA THR A 554 -18.44 21.89 16.65
C THR A 554 -19.88 21.37 16.67
N GLY A 555 -20.22 20.46 15.75
CA GLY A 555 -21.50 19.80 15.63
C GLY A 555 -22.50 20.42 14.66
N ASP A 556 -22.15 21.53 14.01
CA ASP A 556 -23.07 22.14 13.03
C ASP A 556 -23.04 21.44 11.66
N TRP A 557 -21.98 20.67 11.40
CA TRP A 557 -21.70 20.05 10.12
C TRP A 557 -21.48 18.55 10.23
N VAL A 558 -21.86 17.84 9.16
CA VAL A 558 -21.46 16.45 8.90
C VAL A 558 -20.65 16.42 7.61
N VAL A 559 -19.46 15.83 7.66
CA VAL A 559 -18.67 15.48 6.46
C VAL A 559 -19.04 14.06 6.02
N PHE A 560 -19.10 13.81 4.71
CA PHE A 560 -19.48 12.51 4.17
C PHE A 560 -18.98 12.30 2.74
N SER A 561 -18.88 11.06 2.32
CA SER A 561 -18.61 10.68 0.93
C SER A 561 -19.92 10.50 0.17
N SER A 562 -19.97 10.96 -1.08
CA SER A 562 -21.18 10.89 -1.91
C SER A 562 -20.86 10.64 -3.38
N THR A 563 -21.70 9.86 -4.05
CA THR A 563 -21.72 9.68 -5.51
C THR A 563 -22.69 10.61 -6.23
N ARG A 564 -23.14 11.68 -5.57
CA ARG A 564 -24.08 12.66 -6.17
C ARG A 564 -23.58 13.37 -7.44
N ASP A 565 -22.27 13.38 -7.66
CA ASP A 565 -21.65 13.96 -8.85
C ASP A 565 -21.40 12.94 -9.96
N LYS A 566 -21.85 11.69 -9.76
CA LYS A 566 -21.69 10.62 -10.75
C LYS A 566 -22.35 11.05 -12.08
N PRO A 567 -21.63 10.95 -13.21
CA PRO A 567 -22.20 11.21 -14.54
C PRO A 567 -23.43 10.34 -14.84
N GLU A 568 -24.36 10.84 -15.65
CA GLU A 568 -25.59 10.10 -16.01
C GLU A 568 -25.30 8.84 -16.82
N ASP A 569 -24.23 8.84 -17.61
CA ASP A 569 -23.77 7.73 -18.44
C ASP A 569 -22.85 6.74 -17.69
N ALA A 570 -22.53 7.02 -16.42
CA ALA A 570 -21.75 6.11 -15.61
C ALA A 570 -22.51 4.78 -15.39
N PRO A 571 -21.81 3.64 -15.32
CA PRO A 571 -22.43 2.35 -15.02
C PRO A 571 -23.33 2.41 -13.77
N GLU A 572 -24.38 1.60 -13.73
CA GLU A 572 -25.24 1.52 -12.54
C GLU A 572 -24.47 0.90 -11.36
N THR A 573 -23.66 -0.11 -11.65
CA THR A 573 -22.83 -0.84 -10.67
C THR A 573 -21.47 -1.23 -11.26
N ASP A 574 -20.47 -1.40 -10.41
CA ASP A 574 -19.20 -2.07 -10.69
C ASP A 574 -19.15 -3.34 -9.83
N ASN A 575 -19.12 -4.53 -10.42
CA ASN A 575 -19.09 -5.82 -9.70
C ASN A 575 -20.18 -5.97 -8.60
N GLY A 576 -21.41 -5.49 -8.89
CA GLY A 576 -22.53 -5.49 -7.93
C GLY A 576 -22.41 -4.46 -6.80
N LEU A 577 -21.44 -3.56 -6.91
CA LEU A 577 -21.10 -2.51 -5.98
C LEU A 577 -21.26 -1.12 -6.63
N ASP A 578 -21.13 -0.06 -5.82
CA ASP A 578 -21.18 1.32 -6.32
C ASP A 578 -20.02 1.57 -7.32
N PRO A 579 -20.29 2.14 -8.52
CA PRO A 579 -19.38 2.22 -9.68
C PRO A 579 -18.19 3.17 -9.52
N GLY A 580 -17.89 3.62 -8.30
CA GLY A 580 -16.94 4.70 -8.01
C GLY A 580 -17.61 6.06 -8.13
N TYR A 581 -16.83 7.15 -8.20
CA TYR A 581 -17.30 8.56 -8.19
C TYR A 581 -17.61 9.15 -6.81
N PHE A 582 -16.94 8.66 -5.76
CA PHE A 582 -17.07 9.26 -4.44
C PHE A 582 -16.29 10.58 -4.35
N ALA A 583 -16.99 11.64 -3.98
CA ALA A 583 -16.43 12.91 -3.57
C ALA A 583 -16.83 13.20 -2.11
N VAL A 584 -16.08 14.07 -1.44
CA VAL A 584 -16.35 14.48 -0.05
C VAL A 584 -17.16 15.75 -0.02
N PHE A 585 -18.20 15.76 0.80
CA PHE A 585 -19.14 16.87 0.98
C PHE A 585 -19.31 17.20 2.47
N LEU A 586 -19.74 18.43 2.73
CA LEU A 586 -20.22 18.93 4.00
C LEU A 586 -21.71 19.23 3.88
N VAL A 587 -22.51 18.80 4.85
CA VAL A 587 -23.93 19.17 4.98
C VAL A 587 -24.18 19.83 6.33
N ASN A 588 -24.94 20.91 6.34
CA ASN A 588 -25.34 21.57 7.57
C ASN A 588 -26.47 20.77 8.24
N VAL A 589 -26.33 20.48 9.53
CA VAL A 589 -27.32 19.68 10.28
C VAL A 589 -28.62 20.44 10.53
N ASN A 590 -28.51 21.76 10.68
CA ASN A 590 -29.63 22.66 10.98
C ASN A 590 -30.36 23.12 9.70
N ASP A 591 -29.64 23.23 8.59
CA ASP A 591 -30.18 23.46 7.24
C ASP A 591 -29.64 22.45 6.22
N PRO A 592 -30.28 21.28 6.08
CA PRO A 592 -29.81 20.22 5.19
C PRO A 592 -29.84 20.56 3.69
N SER A 593 -30.38 21.72 3.31
CA SER A 593 -30.29 22.22 1.93
C SER A 593 -28.89 22.76 1.59
N VAL A 594 -28.12 23.17 2.62
CA VAL A 594 -26.75 23.66 2.46
C VAL A 594 -25.80 22.48 2.40
N VAL A 595 -25.33 22.17 1.19
CA VAL A 595 -24.35 21.11 0.93
C VAL A 595 -23.20 21.64 0.07
N VAL A 596 -21.96 21.47 0.55
CA VAL A 596 -20.74 21.94 -0.12
C VAL A 596 -19.84 20.76 -0.47
N ARG A 597 -19.41 20.68 -1.74
CA ARG A 597 -18.40 19.71 -2.16
C ARG A 597 -17.02 20.20 -1.76
N VAL A 598 -16.33 19.45 -0.90
CA VAL A 598 -14.96 19.78 -0.47
C VAL A 598 -13.96 19.41 -1.55
N ILE A 599 -13.92 18.12 -1.90
CA ILE A 599 -12.92 17.58 -2.82
C ILE A 599 -13.46 16.35 -3.54
N ARG A 600 -12.93 16.09 -4.73
CA ARG A 600 -13.24 14.91 -5.56
C ARG A 600 -11.98 14.40 -6.24
N SER A 601 -12.03 13.15 -6.71
CA SER A 601 -10.96 12.55 -7.52
C SER A 601 -10.92 13.18 -8.93
N ALA A 602 -11.92 12.91 -9.76
CA ALA A 602 -12.09 13.46 -11.11
C ALA A 602 -13.58 13.71 -11.44
N TYR A 603 -13.85 14.27 -12.62
CA TYR A 603 -15.21 14.55 -13.11
C TYR A 603 -15.81 13.39 -13.93
N HIS A 604 -15.00 12.78 -14.80
CA HIS A 604 -15.48 11.85 -15.82
C HIS A 604 -14.91 10.44 -15.68
N ILE A 605 -14.10 10.22 -14.64
CA ILE A 605 -13.45 8.94 -14.37
C ILE A 605 -13.85 8.51 -12.97
N ALA A 606 -14.23 7.24 -12.83
CA ALA A 606 -14.54 6.64 -11.55
C ALA A 606 -13.36 6.79 -10.60
N GLY A 607 -13.62 7.33 -9.42
CA GLY A 607 -12.60 7.51 -8.40
C GLY A 607 -13.17 7.60 -7.01
N HIS A 608 -12.27 7.59 -6.04
CA HIS A 608 -12.64 7.47 -4.65
C HIS A 608 -11.94 8.54 -3.80
N VAL A 609 -12.75 9.41 -3.20
CA VAL A 609 -12.34 10.22 -2.05
C VAL A 609 -13.27 9.85 -0.90
N ASN A 610 -12.76 9.01 0.00
CA ASN A 610 -13.55 8.31 1.00
C ASN A 610 -13.05 8.51 2.42
N HIS A 611 -13.83 8.01 3.37
CA HIS A 611 -13.51 8.02 4.80
C HIS A 611 -13.06 9.38 5.35
N PRO A 612 -13.83 10.46 5.09
CA PRO A 612 -13.46 11.77 5.60
C PRO A 612 -13.50 11.77 7.12
N VAL A 613 -12.44 12.30 7.74
CA VAL A 613 -12.37 12.59 9.17
C VAL A 613 -11.85 14.00 9.41
N PHE A 614 -12.57 14.78 10.21
CA PHE A 614 -12.13 16.10 10.64
C PHE A 614 -10.90 16.01 11.53
N SER A 615 -10.00 16.97 11.36
CA SER A 615 -9.03 17.30 12.39
C SER A 615 -9.74 17.74 13.68
N PRO A 616 -9.13 17.53 14.86
CA PRO A 616 -9.72 17.92 16.14
C PRO A 616 -10.05 19.42 16.25
N ASP A 617 -9.28 20.26 15.56
CA ASP A 617 -9.49 21.71 15.47
C ASP A 617 -10.55 22.13 14.45
N GLY A 618 -11.09 21.19 13.66
CA GLY A 618 -12.10 21.43 12.61
C GLY A 618 -11.58 22.17 11.38
N ARG A 619 -10.26 22.35 11.22
CA ARG A 619 -9.63 23.14 10.13
C ARG A 619 -9.10 22.31 8.96
N SER A 620 -9.09 20.99 9.07
CA SER A 620 -8.71 20.10 7.99
C SER A 620 -9.61 18.86 7.98
N ILE A 621 -9.65 18.17 6.84
CA ILE A 621 -10.26 16.86 6.70
C ILE A 621 -9.19 15.91 6.16
N ALA A 622 -8.95 14.80 6.87
CA ALA A 622 -8.20 13.68 6.33
C ALA A 622 -9.13 12.77 5.52
N VAL A 623 -8.66 12.24 4.40
CA VAL A 623 -9.40 11.36 3.49
C VAL A 623 -8.50 10.22 3.02
N THR A 624 -9.09 9.07 2.69
CA THR A 624 -8.40 8.04 1.90
C THR A 624 -8.80 8.23 0.44
N ALA A 625 -7.83 8.43 -0.45
CA ALA A 625 -8.13 8.79 -1.83
C ALA A 625 -7.11 8.34 -2.89
N ASP A 626 -7.59 8.19 -4.11
CA ASP A 626 -6.81 7.79 -5.29
C ASP A 626 -6.11 8.99 -5.99
N LEU A 627 -5.90 10.09 -5.25
CA LEU A 627 -5.38 11.34 -5.82
C LEU A 627 -3.95 11.21 -6.36
N ALA A 628 -3.16 10.27 -5.83
CA ALA A 628 -1.81 9.99 -6.29
C ALA A 628 -1.72 8.75 -7.19
N ALA A 629 -2.84 8.26 -7.71
CA ALA A 629 -2.90 7.03 -8.52
C ALA A 629 -2.16 5.86 -7.83
N VAL A 630 -1.32 5.14 -8.57
CA VAL A 630 -0.47 4.07 -8.05
C VAL A 630 0.97 4.54 -7.81
N SER A 631 1.59 4.04 -6.74
CA SER A 631 3.00 4.33 -6.42
C SER A 631 3.97 3.21 -6.80
N ALA A 632 3.46 2.01 -7.09
CA ALA A 632 4.21 0.84 -7.50
C ALA A 632 3.33 -0.04 -8.41
N ASP A 633 3.92 -1.01 -9.11
CA ASP A 633 3.17 -1.99 -9.90
C ASP A 633 2.42 -2.95 -8.94
N PRO A 634 1.07 -2.93 -8.87
CA PRO A 634 0.34 -3.63 -7.82
C PRO A 634 0.43 -5.15 -7.91
N MET A 635 0.65 -5.71 -9.12
CA MET A 635 0.82 -7.16 -9.30
C MET A 635 2.05 -7.69 -8.59
N SER A 636 3.04 -6.82 -8.34
CA SER A 636 4.22 -7.18 -7.57
C SER A 636 3.88 -7.50 -6.11
N LEU A 637 2.90 -6.81 -5.53
CA LEU A 637 2.60 -6.85 -4.09
C LEU A 637 1.96 -8.17 -3.64
N PRO A 638 2.06 -8.51 -2.35
CA PRO A 638 1.26 -9.57 -1.75
C PRO A 638 -0.24 -9.34 -1.98
N LEU A 639 -0.92 -10.32 -2.57
CA LEU A 639 -2.36 -10.31 -2.77
C LEU A 639 -3.07 -10.63 -1.45
N PHE A 640 -3.72 -9.65 -0.85
CA PHE A 640 -4.64 -9.87 0.27
C PHE A 640 -6.07 -9.95 -0.23
N LEU A 641 -6.58 -11.18 -0.34
CA LEU A 641 -7.98 -11.47 -0.70
C LEU A 641 -8.99 -10.81 0.27
N HIS A 642 -8.57 -10.42 1.48
CA HIS A 642 -9.43 -9.83 2.53
C HIS A 642 -9.44 -8.30 2.59
N SER A 643 -8.74 -7.63 1.68
CA SER A 643 -8.61 -6.17 1.71
C SER A 643 -9.89 -5.48 1.21
N VAL A 644 -10.62 -4.84 2.13
CA VAL A 644 -11.74 -3.92 1.85
C VAL A 644 -11.34 -2.94 0.75
N ARG A 645 -12.29 -2.59 -0.14
CA ARG A 645 -12.08 -1.68 -1.28
C ARG A 645 -11.02 -0.63 -0.97
N PRO A 646 -9.82 -0.78 -1.50
CA PRO A 646 -8.76 0.12 -1.16
C PRO A 646 -8.97 1.43 -1.92
N TYR A 647 -8.52 2.53 -1.32
CA TYR A 647 -8.75 3.87 -1.86
C TYR A 647 -7.44 4.64 -1.98
N GLY A 648 -6.28 4.00 -2.18
CA GLY A 648 -4.98 4.68 -2.29
C GLY A 648 -4.36 5.13 -0.94
N ASP A 649 -3.90 6.38 -0.88
CA ASP A 649 -3.19 6.95 0.28
C ASP A 649 -4.11 7.81 1.17
N VAL A 650 -3.60 8.16 2.36
CA VAL A 650 -4.22 9.18 3.21
C VAL A 650 -3.75 10.56 2.76
N PHE A 651 -4.70 11.47 2.61
CA PHE A 651 -4.47 12.89 2.29
C PHE A 651 -5.12 13.78 3.33
N THR A 652 -4.63 15.00 3.50
CA THR A 652 -5.36 16.08 4.17
C THR A 652 -5.71 17.20 3.21
N VAL A 653 -6.86 17.82 3.45
CA VAL A 653 -7.30 19.06 2.82
C VAL A 653 -7.66 20.07 3.91
N ASP A 654 -7.20 21.30 3.76
CA ASP A 654 -7.55 22.38 4.68
C ASP A 654 -8.92 22.95 4.32
N ILE A 655 -9.68 23.32 5.34
CA ILE A 655 -11.00 23.92 5.25
C ILE A 655 -11.09 25.17 6.12
N ASP A 656 -11.92 26.12 5.72
CA ASP A 656 -12.31 27.30 6.48
C ASP A 656 -13.61 27.00 7.25
N PRO A 657 -13.58 26.82 8.58
CA PRO A 657 -14.78 26.55 9.36
C PRO A 657 -15.68 27.78 9.50
N GLU A 658 -15.16 28.98 9.26
CA GLU A 658 -15.91 30.25 9.39
C GLU A 658 -16.61 30.64 8.07
N ASP A 659 -16.02 30.29 6.93
CA ASP A 659 -16.62 30.52 5.61
C ASP A 659 -16.70 29.23 4.78
N ILE A 660 -17.83 28.55 4.92
CA ILE A 660 -18.09 27.27 4.24
C ILE A 660 -17.99 27.37 2.71
N ASN A 661 -18.24 28.55 2.11
CA ASN A 661 -18.21 28.68 0.66
C ASN A 661 -16.79 28.58 0.10
N LYS A 662 -15.77 28.93 0.89
CA LYS A 662 -14.36 28.74 0.52
C LYS A 662 -13.95 27.27 0.45
N ASN A 663 -14.74 26.37 1.06
CA ASN A 663 -14.51 24.94 1.03
C ASN A 663 -15.04 24.29 -0.25
N LYS A 664 -15.59 25.06 -1.20
CA LYS A 664 -16.08 24.49 -2.46
C LYS A 664 -14.92 24.14 -3.40
N ASP A 665 -14.82 22.86 -3.75
CA ASP A 665 -13.86 22.32 -4.73
C ASP A 665 -12.39 22.71 -4.41
N VAL A 666 -11.99 22.56 -3.14
CA VAL A 666 -10.63 22.82 -2.64
C VAL A 666 -9.62 22.17 -3.56
N LYS A 667 -8.67 22.96 -4.07
CA LYS A 667 -7.66 22.51 -5.04
C LYS A 667 -6.44 21.91 -4.37
N LYS A 668 -5.97 22.54 -3.29
CA LYS A 668 -4.78 22.12 -2.55
C LYS A 668 -5.08 20.90 -1.69
N PHE A 669 -4.25 19.89 -1.79
CA PHE A 669 -4.29 18.70 -0.95
C PHE A 669 -2.86 18.29 -0.59
N HIS A 670 -2.74 17.51 0.46
CA HIS A 670 -1.47 17.11 1.02
C HIS A 670 -1.44 15.59 1.15
N ARG A 671 -0.49 14.95 0.47
CA ARG A 671 -0.25 13.51 0.64
C ARG A 671 0.43 13.28 1.98
N ILE A 672 -0.16 12.42 2.81
CA ILE A 672 0.30 12.15 4.18
C ILE A 672 1.06 10.82 4.23
N THR A 673 0.52 9.79 3.57
CA THR A 673 1.17 8.50 3.46
C THR A 673 1.79 8.33 2.07
N HIS A 674 3.01 7.80 2.05
CA HIS A 674 3.74 7.44 0.85
C HIS A 674 4.05 5.95 0.96
N SER A 675 3.19 5.12 0.38
CA SER A 675 3.32 3.66 0.51
C SER A 675 3.08 2.98 -0.82
N ARG A 676 3.68 1.80 -1.00
CA ARG A 676 3.29 0.85 -2.04
C ARG A 676 1.96 0.17 -1.73
N TYR A 677 1.61 0.10 -0.45
CA TYR A 677 0.36 -0.46 0.02
C TYR A 677 -0.72 0.60 0.06
N GLU A 678 -1.97 0.15 0.00
CA GLU A 678 -3.11 1.03 0.16
C GLU A 678 -3.51 1.14 1.63
N ASN A 679 -4.01 2.32 1.99
CA ASN A 679 -4.39 2.66 3.35
C ASN A 679 -5.91 2.60 3.51
N GLY A 680 -6.36 2.24 4.70
CA GLY A 680 -7.77 2.15 5.07
C GLY A 680 -8.29 3.45 5.69
N THR A 681 -9.41 3.32 6.42
CA THR A 681 -10.07 4.41 7.14
C THR A 681 -9.13 5.08 8.15
N PRO A 682 -8.92 6.40 8.08
CA PRO A 682 -8.21 7.15 9.10
C PRO A 682 -9.14 7.52 10.27
N THR A 683 -8.55 7.77 11.44
CA THR A 683 -9.16 8.50 12.55
C THR A 683 -8.16 9.52 13.08
N TRP A 684 -8.64 10.70 13.51
CA TRP A 684 -7.77 11.79 13.94
C TRP A 684 -8.13 12.22 15.36
N THR A 685 -7.14 12.23 16.24
CA THR A 685 -7.28 12.63 17.63
C THR A 685 -6.35 13.79 17.99
N LEU A 686 -6.67 14.54 19.04
CA LEU A 686 -5.88 15.70 19.50
C LEU A 686 -4.58 15.29 20.23
N PHE A 687 -4.43 14.02 20.56
CA PHE A 687 -3.26 13.51 21.28
C PHE A 687 -2.14 13.16 20.31
N SER A 688 -0.91 13.47 20.72
CA SER A 688 0.28 13.01 20.01
C SER A 688 0.40 11.49 20.07
N THR A 689 1.05 10.94 19.05
CA THR A 689 1.43 9.53 18.93
C THR A 689 2.13 9.02 20.17
N ASP A 690 3.05 9.78 20.76
CA ASP A 690 3.80 9.36 21.95
C ASP A 690 2.90 9.23 23.19
N VAL A 691 1.90 10.10 23.33
CA VAL A 691 0.91 10.03 24.41
C VAL A 691 0.02 8.81 24.24
N LEU A 692 -0.46 8.56 23.01
CA LEU A 692 -1.30 7.40 22.71
C LEU A 692 -0.58 6.10 22.97
N ILE A 693 0.63 5.94 22.41
CA ILE A 693 1.46 4.76 22.62
C ILE A 693 1.66 4.56 24.12
N LYS A 694 2.18 5.56 24.87
CA LYS A 694 2.38 5.43 26.33
C LYS A 694 1.11 5.04 27.09
N SER A 695 -0.06 5.54 26.69
CA SER A 695 -1.33 5.24 27.36
C SER A 695 -1.83 3.81 27.12
N MET A 696 -1.42 3.20 26.00
CA MET A 696 -1.78 1.84 25.59
C MET A 696 -0.69 0.82 25.96
N ASP A 697 0.52 1.30 26.25
CA ASP A 697 1.78 0.54 26.30
C ASP A 697 2.39 0.48 27.71
N SER A 698 1.64 0.84 28.77
CA SER A 698 2.15 0.79 30.16
C SER A 698 2.59 -0.60 30.63
N HIS A 699 2.46 -1.64 29.80
CA HIS A 699 2.94 -3.01 30.01
C HIS A 699 3.76 -3.62 28.85
N THR A 700 4.16 -2.87 27.82
CA THR A 700 4.86 -3.46 26.64
C THR A 700 6.15 -2.75 26.21
N THR A 701 6.71 -1.85 27.02
CA THR A 701 8.14 -1.49 26.90
C THR A 701 9.01 -2.33 27.83
N MET A 702 9.67 -3.36 27.30
CA MET A 702 11.08 -3.64 27.61
C MET A 702 11.74 -4.33 26.42
N ASP A 703 12.64 -3.60 25.74
CA ASP A 703 13.81 -4.20 25.11
C ASP A 703 14.53 -5.07 26.15
N PHE A 704 14.61 -6.38 25.94
CA PHE A 704 15.74 -7.19 26.38
C PHE A 704 15.85 -8.46 25.50
N ASN A 705 17.01 -8.61 24.85
CA ASN A 705 17.56 -9.91 24.47
C ASN A 705 17.44 -10.88 25.65
N ILE A 706 17.05 -12.13 25.41
CA ILE A 706 17.73 -13.34 25.91
C ILE A 706 17.16 -14.58 25.20
N SER A 707 18.09 -15.48 24.93
CA SER A 707 18.08 -16.78 24.26
C SER A 707 17.01 -17.81 24.66
N CYS A 708 16.69 -18.63 23.65
CA CYS A 708 16.07 -19.97 23.69
C CYS A 708 16.51 -20.89 24.85
N PRO A 709 15.68 -21.90 25.13
CA PRO A 709 16.00 -23.27 24.70
C PRO A 709 15.25 -23.68 23.42
#